data_AF-A0A955L5A5-F1
#
_entry.id   AF-A0A955L5A5-F1
#
_cell.length_a   1.000
_cell.length_b   1.000
_cell.length_c   1.000
_cell.angle_alpha   90.00
_cell.angle_beta   90.00
_cell.angle_gamma   90.00
#
_symmetry.space_group_name_H-M   'P 1'
#
loop_
_entity.id
_entity.type
_entity.pdbx_description
1 polymer ?
#
loop_
_entity_poly.entity_id
_entity_poly.type
_entity_poly.pdbx_seq_one_letter_code
_entity_poly.pdbx_strand_id
1 'polypeptide(L)'
;MADGTNLAPGAPVCVSAGADTCDLRASIYSDPAGGTLLWQETHSNVELGDYEGVFNLQLNSVCASWEAPGGSCSGSGIDWGADSTVYLEIQFDDDGNGDFASPETFTRSLFNSVPYAYQADSISGGLDTVYADDSDKVLGINDAAGLVFDLTTTGDFIIAENGTPYFTFKEDNQVTYSADDATDVFDIAIGNFRIGSGGTPGLALDGEDAYIEGTLEVDSAVDFGANVNFNNNQALGFRIENLASAPTCNSSFNGKLYHNTVDTYSYVCDGSSWQRIDAQGASVVLGEFYDNVGGQDVNIAAPGASVAWGSEVRKDTGITHSTSVNNSRVTLDNPGWYKVSYSISHENQTAGRKNVRCLIRLDGTTSITASDSYSYSRNTTDEMATNNGTAIFQTSSAGQYYEIMCYGVGSNVGSASALTLTNQSWTFVEKIGGSPSSIIDLDAAYDNDSDKILNVDNSSGLEFISSTTGNIVFDLQSTGDFIIEDTGNNYFTVTDSGNIGIRTTNPQSALDINLAGSAATAALIFENDSDTGIFHPAANVLGVTAGGVEQFRVTGNGINLASKVADPGTPVEGDVWFRSDTDNINTYNDGRVQEIQTVAVAQVYESILTSYAGTPVAITFEGTSANLRTVDATYAHSTVLNSSRLTINDSGYYQISYSISNITTNNQARVTRCELYVNGAQPTPNVGVSYAYMNNSTYDEGTNTATVNYSFTGGDYIEVYCQNISSAAFINTIANESWLNVELIRRQ
;
A
#
# COMPACT_ATOMS: atom_id res chain seq x y z
N MET A 1 -1.86 92.71 -2.86
CA MET A 1 -2.92 93.67 -3.26
C MET A 1 -4.03 92.77 -3.71
N ALA A 2 -5.18 92.83 -3.01
CA ALA A 2 -6.13 91.73 -2.85
C ALA A 2 -6.22 90.90 -4.15
N ASP A 3 -5.62 89.74 -4.09
CA ASP A 3 -5.10 88.92 -5.18
C ASP A 3 -6.18 88.02 -5.79
N GLY A 4 -7.38 88.56 -6.00
CA GLY A 4 -8.56 87.80 -6.44
C GLY A 4 -9.03 86.73 -5.44
N THR A 5 -8.41 86.64 -4.25
CA THR A 5 -8.74 85.64 -3.22
C THR A 5 -9.91 86.04 -2.32
N ASN A 6 -10.57 87.16 -2.62
CA ASN A 6 -11.66 87.70 -1.80
C ASN A 6 -13.04 87.69 -2.51
N LEU A 7 -13.19 86.96 -3.62
CA LEU A 7 -14.48 86.82 -4.31
C LEU A 7 -15.39 85.90 -3.50
N ALA A 8 -16.33 86.49 -2.77
CA ALA A 8 -17.38 85.79 -2.04
C ALA A 8 -18.71 86.49 -2.30
N PRO A 9 -19.86 85.79 -2.22
CA PRO A 9 -21.17 86.42 -2.36
C PRO A 9 -21.30 87.69 -1.50
N GLY A 10 -21.52 88.84 -2.15
CA GLY A 10 -21.65 90.16 -1.55
C GLY A 10 -20.36 91.00 -1.49
N ALA A 11 -19.21 90.48 -1.94
CA ALA A 11 -17.96 91.21 -2.04
C ALA A 11 -17.11 90.70 -3.23
N PRO A 12 -16.88 91.53 -4.26
CA PRO A 12 -17.42 92.88 -4.51
C PRO A 12 -18.93 92.87 -4.80
N VAL A 13 -19.55 94.06 -4.84
CA VAL A 13 -21.03 94.21 -4.84
C VAL A 13 -21.70 93.52 -6.02
N CYS A 14 -21.02 93.43 -7.17
CA CYS A 14 -21.57 92.77 -8.36
C CYS A 14 -21.64 91.23 -8.22
N VAL A 15 -20.88 90.64 -7.27
CA VAL A 15 -20.87 89.22 -6.93
C VAL A 15 -21.93 88.97 -5.86
N SER A 16 -22.85 88.05 -6.13
CA SER A 16 -24.03 87.73 -5.33
C SER A 16 -24.12 86.22 -5.10
N ALA A 17 -25.09 85.77 -4.29
CA ALA A 17 -25.44 84.35 -4.23
C ALA A 17 -26.58 84.14 -5.23
N GLY A 18 -26.31 83.46 -6.34
CA GLY A 18 -27.13 83.45 -7.56
C GLY A 18 -26.66 84.46 -8.63
N ALA A 19 -27.46 84.62 -9.70
CA ALA A 19 -27.10 85.35 -10.93
C ALA A 19 -26.36 86.69 -10.72
N ASP A 20 -25.07 86.70 -11.04
CA ASP A 20 -24.19 87.85 -10.91
C ASP A 20 -24.35 88.90 -12.00
N THR A 21 -23.98 90.14 -11.65
CA THR A 21 -23.99 91.31 -12.56
C THR A 21 -22.60 91.76 -12.94
N CYS A 22 -21.57 91.01 -12.57
CA CYS A 22 -20.21 91.35 -12.92
C CYS A 22 -19.95 91.05 -14.40
N ASP A 23 -19.41 92.04 -15.09
CA ASP A 23 -18.92 91.88 -16.46
C ASP A 23 -17.41 91.63 -16.43
N LEU A 24 -16.92 90.79 -17.34
CA LEU A 24 -15.51 90.48 -17.55
C LEU A 24 -15.10 90.90 -18.95
N ARG A 25 -13.98 91.59 -19.09
CA ARG A 25 -13.42 91.97 -20.39
C ARG A 25 -12.11 91.24 -20.64
N ALA A 26 -12.07 90.47 -21.72
CA ALA A 26 -10.90 89.74 -22.16
C ALA A 26 -10.21 90.50 -23.30
N SER A 27 -8.93 90.78 -23.16
CA SER A 27 -8.12 91.51 -24.15
C SER A 27 -6.81 90.78 -24.43
N ILE A 28 -6.42 90.68 -25.70
CA ILE A 28 -5.19 90.03 -26.16
C ILE A 28 -4.27 91.10 -26.75
N TYR A 29 -3.03 91.10 -26.27
CA TYR A 29 -1.99 92.04 -26.64
C TYR A 29 -0.74 91.35 -27.17
N SER A 30 0.05 92.08 -27.96
CA SER A 30 1.33 91.60 -28.47
C SER A 30 2.49 91.67 -27.44
N ASP A 31 2.30 92.29 -26.27
CA ASP A 31 3.35 92.53 -25.26
C ASP A 31 2.78 92.56 -23.81
N PRO A 32 3.57 92.15 -22.79
CA PRO A 32 3.07 91.99 -21.42
C PRO A 32 2.86 93.29 -20.62
N ALA A 33 3.41 94.44 -21.04
CA ALA A 33 3.27 95.70 -20.28
C ALA A 33 3.01 96.93 -21.17
N GLY A 34 3.20 96.81 -22.49
CA GLY A 34 2.81 97.77 -23.52
C GLY A 34 2.18 97.03 -24.72
N GLY A 35 2.44 97.44 -25.97
CA GLY A 35 2.01 96.67 -27.15
C GLY A 35 0.61 96.97 -27.69
N THR A 36 0.33 96.41 -28.86
CA THR A 36 -0.91 96.66 -29.61
C THR A 36 -2.02 95.76 -29.10
N LEU A 37 -3.23 96.31 -28.93
CA LEU A 37 -4.43 95.51 -28.70
C LEU A 37 -4.77 94.77 -29.99
N LEU A 38 -4.57 93.46 -30.00
CA LEU A 38 -4.85 92.63 -31.17
C LEU A 38 -6.33 92.26 -31.21
N TRP A 39 -6.93 91.96 -30.06
CA TRP A 39 -8.31 91.48 -30.00
C TRP A 39 -8.90 91.68 -28.61
N GLN A 40 -10.16 92.10 -28.50
CA GLN A 40 -10.84 92.34 -27.23
C GLN A 40 -12.33 92.06 -27.33
N GLU A 41 -12.88 91.40 -26.31
CA GLU A 41 -14.32 91.18 -26.13
C GLU A 41 -14.76 91.34 -24.67
N THR A 42 -16.03 91.70 -24.46
CA THR A 42 -16.65 91.82 -23.14
C THR A 42 -17.72 90.75 -22.97
N HIS A 43 -17.66 90.04 -21.84
CA HIS A 43 -18.60 89.04 -21.36
C HIS A 43 -19.45 89.65 -20.26
N SER A 44 -20.77 89.71 -20.47
CA SER A 44 -21.67 90.30 -19.49
C SER A 44 -22.36 89.27 -18.60
N ASN A 45 -22.59 89.63 -17.32
CA ASN A 45 -23.26 88.82 -16.29
C ASN A 45 -22.64 87.43 -16.10
N VAL A 46 -21.32 87.39 -15.89
CA VAL A 46 -20.61 86.12 -15.65
C VAL A 46 -20.80 85.71 -14.20
N GLU A 47 -21.33 84.51 -13.99
CA GLU A 47 -21.55 83.94 -12.66
C GLU A 47 -20.21 83.57 -11.99
N LEU A 48 -20.00 84.11 -10.80
CA LEU A 48 -18.78 84.01 -9.98
C LEU A 48 -19.08 83.59 -8.56
N GLY A 49 -20.18 84.08 -7.97
CA GLY A 49 -20.48 83.97 -6.56
C GLY A 49 -20.87 82.57 -6.11
N ASP A 50 -21.71 81.88 -6.88
CA ASP A 50 -22.02 80.46 -6.64
C ASP A 50 -20.81 79.54 -6.87
N TYR A 51 -19.79 80.05 -7.57
CA TYR A 51 -18.59 79.31 -7.94
C TYR A 51 -17.33 79.79 -7.22
N GLU A 52 -17.49 80.49 -6.10
CA GLU A 52 -16.38 80.96 -5.24
C GLU A 52 -15.27 81.68 -6.03
N GLY A 53 -15.66 82.50 -7.01
CA GLY A 53 -14.76 83.28 -7.86
C GLY A 53 -14.17 82.52 -9.06
N VAL A 54 -14.56 81.25 -9.27
CA VAL A 54 -14.13 80.47 -10.44
C VAL A 54 -15.10 80.70 -11.61
N PHE A 55 -14.56 81.08 -12.77
CA PHE A 55 -15.33 81.28 -13.99
C PHE A 55 -14.66 80.64 -15.21
N ASN A 56 -15.43 80.48 -16.27
CA ASN A 56 -14.93 80.05 -17.57
C ASN A 56 -15.40 81.02 -18.65
N LEU A 57 -14.46 81.63 -19.37
CA LEU A 57 -14.75 82.50 -20.51
C LEU A 57 -14.37 81.78 -21.80
N GLN A 58 -15.33 81.59 -22.69
CA GLN A 58 -15.04 81.15 -24.05
C GLN A 58 -14.63 82.35 -24.90
N LEU A 59 -13.34 82.46 -25.21
CA LEU A 59 -12.84 83.54 -26.05
C LEU A 59 -13.37 83.42 -27.49
N ASN A 60 -13.67 84.56 -28.13
CA ASN A 60 -14.24 84.70 -29.47
C ASN A 60 -15.66 84.16 -29.63
N SER A 61 -16.35 83.95 -28.51
CA SER A 61 -17.78 83.69 -28.53
C SER A 61 -18.60 84.96 -28.83
N VAL A 62 -18.07 86.15 -28.53
CA VAL A 62 -18.76 87.43 -28.80
C VAL A 62 -18.36 87.99 -30.16
N CYS A 63 -17.07 87.98 -30.49
CA CYS A 63 -16.59 88.57 -31.75
C CYS A 63 -16.83 87.69 -32.98
N ALA A 64 -16.90 86.36 -32.81
CA ALA A 64 -17.03 85.36 -33.88
C ALA A 64 -16.02 85.49 -35.04
N SER A 65 -14.93 86.24 -34.84
CA SER A 65 -13.83 86.43 -35.76
C SER A 65 -12.58 86.90 -35.01
N TRP A 66 -11.49 86.14 -35.18
CA TRP A 66 -10.18 86.48 -34.63
C TRP A 66 -9.40 87.46 -35.51
N GLU A 67 -9.49 87.27 -36.82
CA GLU A 67 -8.65 87.95 -37.82
C GLU A 67 -9.14 89.38 -38.12
N ALA A 68 -10.42 89.71 -37.88
CA ALA A 68 -11.00 91.02 -38.14
C ALA A 68 -12.11 91.39 -37.13
N PRO A 69 -11.76 91.77 -35.88
CA PRO A 69 -12.74 92.07 -34.84
C PRO A 69 -13.63 93.28 -35.22
N GLY A 70 -14.94 93.11 -35.10
CA GLY A 70 -15.95 94.16 -35.38
C GLY A 70 -17.16 94.06 -34.44
N GLY A 71 -18.07 95.04 -34.49
CA GLY A 71 -19.25 95.10 -33.61
C GLY A 71 -18.92 95.63 -32.21
N SER A 72 -19.29 94.87 -31.16
CA SER A 72 -18.97 95.17 -29.75
C SER A 72 -17.53 94.82 -29.37
N CYS A 73 -16.74 94.32 -30.31
CA CYS A 73 -15.32 93.98 -30.15
C CYS A 73 -14.39 95.06 -30.70
N SER A 74 -13.13 95.05 -30.25
CA SER A 74 -12.10 95.99 -30.71
C SER A 74 -10.72 95.33 -30.85
N GLY A 75 -9.81 95.94 -31.60
CA GLY A 75 -8.46 95.43 -31.85
C GLY A 75 -8.05 95.47 -33.33
N SER A 76 -6.81 95.10 -33.65
CA SER A 76 -6.29 95.05 -35.03
C SER A 76 -6.49 93.72 -35.76
N GLY A 77 -6.92 92.65 -35.07
CA GLY A 77 -6.95 91.27 -35.57
C GLY A 77 -5.74 90.46 -35.10
N ILE A 78 -5.92 89.15 -34.96
CA ILE A 78 -4.86 88.17 -34.66
C ILE A 78 -4.60 87.30 -35.90
N ASP A 79 -3.33 87.15 -36.29
CA ASP A 79 -2.86 86.13 -37.23
C ASP A 79 -2.07 85.07 -36.47
N TRP A 80 -2.68 83.90 -36.21
CA TRP A 80 -2.06 82.86 -35.41
C TRP A 80 -0.76 82.28 -36.01
N GLY A 81 -0.50 82.47 -37.32
CA GLY A 81 0.74 82.07 -37.97
C GLY A 81 1.89 83.07 -37.79
N ALA A 82 1.58 84.36 -37.65
CA ALA A 82 2.57 85.44 -37.51
C ALA A 82 2.72 85.95 -36.07
N ASP A 83 1.63 86.02 -35.31
CA ASP A 83 1.58 86.48 -33.92
C ASP A 83 1.87 85.31 -32.96
N SER A 84 3.11 84.81 -32.99
CA SER A 84 3.52 83.62 -32.23
C SER A 84 3.62 83.82 -30.71
N THR A 85 3.41 85.04 -30.21
CA THR A 85 3.58 85.38 -28.78
C THR A 85 2.60 86.49 -28.40
N VAL A 86 1.51 86.11 -27.72
CA VAL A 86 0.42 87.03 -27.34
C VAL A 86 0.08 86.88 -25.87
N TYR A 87 -0.51 87.91 -25.26
CA TYR A 87 -0.76 88.01 -23.83
C TYR A 87 -2.21 88.35 -23.53
N LEU A 88 -2.86 87.57 -22.67
CA LEU A 88 -4.25 87.77 -22.22
C LEU A 88 -4.30 88.65 -20.97
N GLU A 89 -5.10 89.69 -21.02
CA GLU A 89 -5.53 90.54 -19.91
C GLU A 89 -7.00 90.27 -19.64
N ILE A 90 -7.35 90.05 -18.37
CA ILE A 90 -8.74 90.01 -17.92
C ILE A 90 -8.99 91.22 -17.03
N GLN A 91 -10.07 91.94 -17.30
CA GLN A 91 -10.53 93.04 -16.48
C GLN A 91 -11.89 92.68 -15.92
N PHE A 92 -12.11 93.08 -14.68
CA PHE A 92 -13.29 92.77 -13.90
C PHE A 92 -13.97 94.06 -13.47
N ASP A 93 -15.25 94.19 -13.81
CA ASP A 93 -16.08 95.35 -13.49
C ASP A 93 -16.69 95.18 -12.09
N ASP A 94 -15.94 95.58 -11.07
CA ASP A 94 -16.24 95.27 -9.66
C ASP A 94 -17.45 96.01 -9.09
N ASP A 95 -17.88 97.10 -9.71
CA ASP A 95 -19.09 97.84 -9.36
C ASP A 95 -20.34 97.43 -10.16
N GLY A 96 -20.18 96.58 -11.19
CA GLY A 96 -21.26 96.01 -12.00
C GLY A 96 -22.03 97.03 -12.84
N ASN A 97 -21.42 98.16 -13.21
CA ASN A 97 -22.07 99.23 -13.96
C ASN A 97 -21.97 99.07 -15.50
N GLY A 98 -21.13 98.15 -15.98
CA GLY A 98 -20.92 97.78 -17.38
C GLY A 98 -19.93 98.63 -18.17
N ASP A 99 -19.19 99.56 -17.55
CA ASP A 99 -18.33 100.53 -18.26
C ASP A 99 -16.81 100.32 -18.12
N PHE A 100 -16.35 99.45 -17.22
CA PHE A 100 -14.92 99.13 -16.99
C PHE A 100 -14.03 100.39 -16.91
N ALA A 101 -14.53 101.50 -16.36
CA ALA A 101 -13.77 102.75 -16.22
C ALA A 101 -12.81 102.74 -15.02
N SER A 102 -13.05 101.89 -14.02
CA SER A 102 -12.14 101.65 -12.89
C SER A 102 -12.03 100.16 -12.53
N PRO A 103 -11.72 99.28 -13.50
CA PRO A 103 -11.83 97.84 -13.30
C PRO A 103 -10.67 97.31 -12.47
N GLU A 104 -10.92 96.22 -11.75
CA GLU A 104 -9.84 95.37 -11.26
C GLU A 104 -9.21 94.65 -12.45
N THR A 105 -7.90 94.81 -12.67
CA THR A 105 -7.21 94.24 -13.83
C THR A 105 -6.24 93.16 -13.39
N PHE A 106 -6.43 91.96 -13.93
CA PHE A 106 -5.47 90.87 -13.80
C PHE A 106 -4.28 91.14 -14.71
N THR A 107 -3.06 90.93 -14.19
CA THR A 107 -1.83 91.18 -14.95
C THR A 107 -1.76 90.28 -16.19
N ARG A 108 -1.34 90.87 -17.32
CA ARG A 108 -1.21 90.17 -18.60
C ARG A 108 -0.40 88.88 -18.49
N SER A 109 -1.01 87.79 -18.92
CA SER A 109 -0.44 86.44 -18.89
C SER A 109 -0.18 85.94 -20.29
N LEU A 110 0.99 85.33 -20.53
CA LEU A 110 1.37 84.79 -21.84
C LEU A 110 0.44 83.64 -22.26
N PHE A 111 -0.10 83.72 -23.47
CA PHE A 111 -0.91 82.66 -24.11
C PHE A 111 0.03 81.64 -24.76
N ASN A 112 0.38 80.59 -24.01
CA ASN A 112 1.52 79.70 -24.30
C ASN A 112 1.20 78.44 -25.14
N SER A 113 -0.06 78.20 -25.56
CA SER A 113 -0.48 76.90 -26.12
C SER A 113 -1.24 76.91 -27.46
N VAL A 114 -1.61 78.06 -28.03
CA VAL A 114 -2.56 78.11 -29.17
C VAL A 114 -1.92 78.07 -30.59
N PRO A 115 -0.75 78.68 -30.88
CA PRO A 115 -0.20 78.69 -32.25
C PRO A 115 0.14 77.30 -32.81
N TYR A 116 0.48 76.33 -31.96
CA TYR A 116 0.83 74.96 -32.36
C TYR A 116 -0.39 74.06 -32.63
N ALA A 117 -1.57 74.39 -32.09
CA ALA A 117 -2.77 73.57 -32.25
C ALA A 117 -3.43 73.75 -33.63
N TYR A 118 -3.30 74.91 -34.26
CA TYR A 118 -3.90 75.20 -35.57
C TYR A 118 -3.17 74.50 -36.73
N GLN A 119 -1.84 74.34 -36.67
CA GLN A 119 -1.08 73.66 -37.73
C GLN A 119 -1.33 72.13 -37.78
N ALA A 120 -1.90 71.54 -36.73
CA ALA A 120 -2.24 70.12 -36.71
C ALA A 120 -3.46 69.76 -37.58
N ASP A 121 -4.34 70.72 -37.91
CA ASP A 121 -5.58 70.47 -38.66
C ASP A 121 -5.34 70.34 -40.19
N SER A 122 -4.22 70.83 -40.72
CA SER A 122 -3.95 70.81 -42.17
C SER A 122 -3.36 69.50 -42.74
N ILE A 123 -3.15 68.46 -41.93
CA ILE A 123 -2.62 67.14 -42.39
C ILE A 123 -3.74 66.10 -42.65
N SER A 124 -5.02 66.53 -42.64
CA SER A 124 -6.18 65.64 -42.67
C SER A 124 -6.49 64.92 -44.02
N GLY A 125 -5.62 64.97 -45.04
CA GLY A 125 -5.85 64.40 -46.38
C GLY A 125 -5.53 62.90 -46.56
N GLY A 126 -4.83 62.28 -45.60
CA GLY A 126 -4.50 60.85 -45.59
C GLY A 126 -3.41 60.44 -46.61
N LEU A 127 -2.69 59.35 -46.31
CA LEU A 127 -1.65 58.76 -47.18
C LEU A 127 -2.20 58.17 -48.49
N ASP A 128 -3.50 57.85 -48.52
CA ASP A 128 -4.15 57.12 -49.61
C ASP A 128 -4.27 57.93 -50.91
N THR A 129 -4.49 59.24 -50.81
CA THR A 129 -4.47 60.15 -51.97
C THR A 129 -3.07 60.32 -52.56
N VAL A 130 -2.03 60.31 -51.71
CA VAL A 130 -0.63 60.38 -52.15
C VAL A 130 -0.22 59.10 -52.91
N TYR A 131 -0.69 57.93 -52.46
CA TYR A 131 -0.45 56.64 -53.14
C TYR A 131 -1.21 56.50 -54.47
N ALA A 132 -2.47 56.95 -54.50
CA ALA A 132 -3.32 56.89 -55.69
C ALA A 132 -2.81 57.77 -56.85
N ASP A 133 -2.06 58.84 -56.55
CA ASP A 133 -1.49 59.74 -57.55
C ASP A 133 -0.06 59.35 -57.99
N ASP A 134 0.60 58.41 -57.30
CA ASP A 134 1.90 57.88 -57.76
C ASP A 134 1.71 56.91 -58.95
N SER A 135 2.58 57.02 -59.95
CA SER A 135 2.49 56.34 -61.24
C SER A 135 3.03 54.91 -61.23
N ASP A 136 3.99 54.61 -60.36
CA ASP A 136 4.53 53.26 -60.19
C ASP A 136 3.85 52.50 -59.04
N LYS A 137 2.97 53.19 -58.29
CA LYS A 137 2.32 52.66 -57.09
C LYS A 137 3.33 52.19 -56.04
N VAL A 138 4.44 52.93 -55.92
CA VAL A 138 5.47 52.74 -54.90
C VAL A 138 5.41 53.91 -53.93
N LEU A 139 5.13 53.63 -52.65
CA LEU A 139 5.39 54.61 -51.58
C LEU A 139 6.91 54.71 -51.40
N GLY A 140 7.53 55.73 -51.98
CA GLY A 140 8.96 55.99 -51.85
C GLY A 140 9.33 56.39 -50.42
N ILE A 141 9.77 55.44 -49.60
CA ILE A 141 10.29 55.70 -48.26
C ILE A 141 11.81 55.65 -48.34
N ASN A 142 12.45 56.81 -48.23
CA ASN A 142 13.89 57.00 -48.41
C ASN A 142 14.67 57.16 -47.10
N ASP A 143 14.11 56.68 -45.97
CA ASP A 143 14.82 56.68 -44.69
C ASP A 143 15.82 55.52 -44.63
N ALA A 144 17.09 55.85 -44.36
CA ALA A 144 18.14 54.86 -44.14
C ALA A 144 17.92 54.03 -42.86
N ALA A 145 17.07 54.51 -41.95
CA ALA A 145 16.66 53.77 -40.75
C ALA A 145 15.56 52.72 -41.01
N GLY A 146 14.99 52.69 -42.22
CA GLY A 146 13.89 51.80 -42.61
C GLY A 146 12.52 52.33 -42.17
N LEU A 147 11.47 51.66 -42.66
CA LEU A 147 10.08 51.92 -42.27
C LEU A 147 9.68 50.95 -41.17
N VAL A 148 9.22 51.46 -40.03
CA VAL A 148 8.66 50.64 -38.95
C VAL A 148 7.15 50.86 -38.92
N PHE A 149 6.38 49.82 -39.23
CA PHE A 149 4.95 49.79 -38.92
C PHE A 149 4.80 49.34 -37.47
N ASP A 150 4.53 50.30 -36.59
CA ASP A 150 4.25 50.02 -35.19
C ASP A 150 2.78 49.57 -35.05
N LEU A 151 2.58 48.25 -34.91
CA LEU A 151 1.25 47.62 -34.79
C LEU A 151 0.74 47.60 -33.33
N THR A 152 1.42 48.26 -32.39
CA THR A 152 1.15 48.14 -30.94
C THR A 152 -0.19 48.70 -30.47
N THR A 153 -0.98 49.32 -31.35
CA THR A 153 -2.30 49.87 -31.00
C THR A 153 -3.41 49.48 -31.97
N THR A 154 -3.57 48.18 -32.25
CA THR A 154 -4.79 47.51 -32.81
C THR A 154 -5.01 47.47 -34.32
N GLY A 155 -3.94 47.40 -35.14
CA GLY A 155 -4.09 47.16 -36.57
C GLY A 155 -3.25 45.97 -37.03
N ASP A 156 -3.86 45.00 -37.69
CA ASP A 156 -3.13 44.01 -38.49
C ASP A 156 -2.46 44.71 -39.68
N PHE A 157 -1.25 44.32 -40.06
CA PHE A 157 -0.71 44.68 -41.37
C PHE A 157 -1.24 43.68 -42.40
N ILE A 158 -2.21 44.13 -43.20
CA ILE A 158 -2.91 43.30 -44.18
C ILE A 158 -2.48 43.69 -45.59
N ILE A 159 -2.00 42.70 -46.35
CA ILE A 159 -1.91 42.76 -47.80
C ILE A 159 -3.14 42.04 -48.35
N ALA A 160 -3.99 42.80 -49.04
CA ALA A 160 -5.26 42.33 -49.58
C ALA A 160 -5.44 42.74 -51.04
N GLU A 161 -6.13 41.89 -51.80
CA GLU A 161 -6.64 42.24 -53.13
C GLU A 161 -8.16 42.36 -53.05
N ASN A 162 -8.72 43.49 -53.51
CA ASN A 162 -10.17 43.77 -53.48
C ASN A 162 -10.84 43.57 -52.10
N GLY A 163 -10.09 43.79 -51.02
CA GLY A 163 -10.57 43.61 -49.64
C GLY A 163 -10.45 42.18 -49.10
N THR A 164 -9.96 41.22 -49.90
CA THR A 164 -9.65 39.87 -49.45
C THR A 164 -8.19 39.78 -49.02
N PRO A 165 -7.89 39.48 -47.74
CA PRO A 165 -6.51 39.36 -47.25
C PRO A 165 -5.87 38.05 -47.71
N TYR A 166 -4.72 38.12 -48.36
CA TYR A 166 -3.92 36.92 -48.68
C TYR A 166 -2.61 36.85 -47.89
N PHE A 167 -2.16 37.97 -47.30
CA PHE A 167 -1.03 37.98 -46.35
C PHE A 167 -1.34 38.93 -45.19
N THR A 168 -1.36 38.41 -43.96
CA THR A 168 -1.69 39.20 -42.77
C THR A 168 -0.65 39.00 -41.68
N PHE A 169 -0.09 40.09 -41.16
CA PHE A 169 0.68 40.08 -39.91
C PHE A 169 -0.24 40.60 -38.82
N LYS A 170 -0.56 39.72 -37.88
CA LYS A 170 -1.46 40.02 -36.78
C LYS A 170 -0.71 40.52 -35.56
N GLU A 171 -1.45 41.21 -34.69
CA GLU A 171 -0.94 41.68 -33.40
C GLU A 171 -0.55 40.55 -32.42
N ASP A 172 -1.05 39.33 -32.63
CA ASP A 172 -0.75 38.14 -31.80
C ASP A 172 0.52 37.40 -32.24
N ASN A 173 1.36 38.02 -33.07
CA ASN A 173 2.54 37.44 -33.72
C ASN A 173 2.22 36.29 -34.70
N GLN A 174 0.97 36.15 -35.13
CA GLN A 174 0.62 35.23 -36.21
C GLN A 174 0.86 35.89 -37.57
N VAL A 175 1.52 35.15 -38.46
CA VAL A 175 1.57 35.47 -39.89
C VAL A 175 0.66 34.48 -40.60
N THR A 176 -0.35 34.98 -41.32
CA THR A 176 -1.29 34.16 -42.08
C THR A 176 -1.10 34.41 -43.56
N TYR A 177 -0.81 33.35 -44.31
CA TYR A 177 -0.98 33.31 -45.76
C TYR A 177 -2.28 32.56 -46.06
N SER A 178 -3.18 33.17 -46.82
CA SER A 178 -4.42 32.55 -47.28
C SER A 178 -4.34 32.45 -48.80
N ALA A 179 -4.21 31.23 -49.30
CA ALA A 179 -4.35 30.93 -50.72
C ALA A 179 -5.84 30.99 -51.10
N ASP A 180 -6.16 31.71 -52.17
CA ASP A 180 -7.54 31.81 -52.67
C ASP A 180 -7.83 30.72 -53.72
N ASP A 181 -6.79 30.06 -54.24
CA ASP A 181 -6.85 28.90 -55.16
C ASP A 181 -5.93 27.75 -54.71
N ALA A 182 -6.29 26.50 -55.01
CA ALA A 182 -5.47 25.31 -54.72
C ALA A 182 -4.14 25.25 -55.52
N THR A 183 -3.94 26.17 -56.46
CA THR A 183 -2.71 26.31 -57.24
C THR A 183 -1.77 27.40 -56.72
N ASP A 184 -2.19 28.20 -55.73
CA ASP A 184 -1.34 29.21 -55.12
C ASP A 184 -0.25 28.55 -54.25
N VAL A 185 0.99 28.98 -54.43
CA VAL A 185 2.16 28.41 -53.73
C VAL A 185 2.79 29.47 -52.84
N PHE A 186 3.05 29.12 -51.58
CA PHE A 186 3.90 29.91 -50.69
C PHE A 186 5.35 29.42 -50.80
N ASP A 187 6.11 30.00 -51.74
CA ASP A 187 7.52 29.67 -51.95
C ASP A 187 8.42 30.43 -50.96
N ILE A 188 9.08 29.69 -50.06
CA ILE A 188 10.10 30.24 -49.16
C ILE A 188 11.50 29.90 -49.68
N ALA A 189 12.04 30.76 -50.57
CA ALA A 189 13.37 30.58 -51.13
C ALA A 189 14.46 31.07 -50.15
N ILE A 190 14.85 30.22 -49.19
CA ILE A 190 15.88 30.52 -48.18
C ILE A 190 16.90 29.38 -48.08
N GLY A 191 18.11 29.69 -47.59
CA GLY A 191 19.14 28.67 -47.35
C GLY A 191 18.77 27.67 -46.25
N ASN A 192 17.92 28.09 -45.30
CA ASN A 192 17.43 27.26 -44.21
C ASN A 192 16.07 27.74 -43.70
N PHE A 193 15.03 26.91 -43.83
CA PHE A 193 13.75 27.14 -43.14
C PHE A 193 13.85 26.55 -41.72
N ARG A 194 13.60 27.37 -40.70
CA ARG A 194 13.60 26.94 -39.29
C ARG A 194 12.24 27.26 -38.70
N ILE A 195 11.58 26.24 -38.17
CA ILE A 195 10.32 26.37 -37.42
C ILE A 195 10.66 25.95 -35.99
N GLY A 196 10.31 26.80 -35.00
CA GLY A 196 10.70 26.63 -33.60
C GLY A 196 11.68 27.71 -33.10
N SER A 197 11.68 27.95 -31.78
CA SER A 197 12.47 29.02 -31.17
C SER A 197 13.95 28.62 -31.08
N GLY A 198 14.85 29.42 -31.67
CA GLY A 198 16.31 29.19 -31.68
C GLY A 198 16.99 29.35 -30.32
N GLY A 199 16.50 28.68 -29.28
CA GLY A 199 17.07 28.67 -27.93
C GLY A 199 18.36 27.87 -27.83
N THR A 200 19.27 28.33 -26.96
CA THR A 200 20.54 27.69 -26.58
C THR A 200 20.41 26.17 -26.39
N PRO A 201 21.35 25.33 -26.88
CA PRO A 201 21.27 23.88 -26.73
C PRO A 201 21.11 23.45 -25.26
N GLY A 202 20.00 22.78 -24.91
CA GLY A 202 19.83 22.08 -23.62
C GLY A 202 18.63 22.45 -22.74
N LEU A 203 17.69 23.28 -23.20
CA LEU A 203 16.40 23.47 -22.51
C LEU A 203 15.30 22.67 -23.21
N ALA A 204 14.52 21.91 -22.44
CA ALA A 204 13.34 21.20 -22.96
C ALA A 204 12.28 22.21 -23.40
N LEU A 205 11.80 22.06 -24.63
CA LEU A 205 10.76 22.90 -25.24
C LEU A 205 9.50 22.04 -25.37
N ASP A 206 8.51 22.28 -24.51
CA ASP A 206 7.28 21.48 -24.43
C ASP A 206 6.19 21.98 -25.39
N GLY A 207 6.57 22.47 -26.58
CA GLY A 207 5.66 23.03 -27.59
C GLY A 207 5.75 22.31 -28.94
N GLU A 208 4.63 22.21 -29.65
CA GLU A 208 4.55 21.67 -31.03
C GLU A 208 5.33 22.60 -31.97
N ASP A 209 6.59 22.28 -32.26
CA ASP A 209 7.47 23.14 -33.07
C ASP A 209 7.05 23.23 -34.54
N ALA A 210 6.30 22.25 -35.07
CA ALA A 210 5.72 22.28 -36.42
C ALA A 210 4.50 21.34 -36.52
N TYR A 211 3.34 21.89 -36.90
CA TYR A 211 2.12 21.14 -37.17
C TYR A 211 1.79 21.21 -38.67
N ILE A 212 1.61 20.05 -39.31
CA ILE A 212 1.27 19.95 -40.75
C ILE A 212 0.02 19.09 -40.87
N GLU A 213 -1.09 19.69 -41.30
CA GLU A 213 -2.26 18.94 -41.77
C GLU A 213 -2.07 18.57 -43.24
N GLY A 214 -1.93 17.28 -43.56
CA GLY A 214 -1.79 16.79 -44.93
C GLY A 214 -0.46 16.07 -45.19
N THR A 215 0.08 16.25 -46.40
CA THR A 215 1.31 15.57 -46.85
C THR A 215 2.53 16.47 -46.64
N LEU A 216 3.53 15.99 -45.89
CA LEU A 216 4.89 16.54 -45.93
C LEU A 216 5.69 15.81 -47.01
N GLU A 217 6.05 16.50 -48.09
CA GLU A 217 6.92 16.00 -49.14
C GLU A 217 8.32 16.63 -48.99
N VAL A 218 9.36 15.81 -49.07
CA VAL A 218 10.75 16.25 -49.06
C VAL A 218 11.47 15.54 -50.21
N ASP A 219 11.98 16.31 -51.17
CA ASP A 219 12.61 15.79 -52.41
C ASP A 219 13.93 15.03 -52.18
N SER A 220 14.42 14.98 -50.94
CA SER A 220 15.73 14.43 -50.58
C SER A 220 15.71 13.85 -49.17
N ALA A 221 16.85 13.89 -48.46
CA ALA A 221 16.96 13.30 -47.14
C ALA A 221 16.17 14.10 -46.08
N VAL A 222 15.40 13.38 -45.26
CA VAL A 222 14.90 13.86 -43.97
C VAL A 222 15.84 13.30 -42.90
N ASP A 223 16.48 14.18 -42.12
CA ASP A 223 17.35 13.81 -41.01
C ASP A 223 16.65 14.11 -39.67
N PHE A 224 16.53 13.10 -38.81
CA PHE A 224 15.99 13.24 -37.47
C PHE A 224 17.14 13.17 -36.47
N GLY A 225 17.52 14.30 -35.88
CA GLY A 225 18.64 14.37 -34.92
C GLY A 225 18.40 13.70 -33.56
N ALA A 226 17.20 13.18 -33.31
CA ALA A 226 16.78 12.53 -32.06
C ALA A 226 15.70 11.45 -32.34
N ASN A 227 15.08 10.93 -31.28
CA ASN A 227 14.03 9.90 -31.38
C ASN A 227 12.80 10.42 -32.16
N VAL A 228 12.26 9.59 -33.05
CA VAL A 228 10.98 9.81 -33.71
C VAL A 228 9.89 9.05 -32.95
N ASN A 229 8.88 9.75 -32.42
CA ASN A 229 7.72 9.15 -31.76
C ASN A 229 6.48 9.29 -32.67
N PHE A 230 5.84 8.16 -32.98
CA PHE A 230 4.63 8.13 -33.81
C PHE A 230 3.32 8.19 -33.02
N ASN A 231 3.30 8.23 -31.68
CA ASN A 231 2.10 8.34 -30.84
C ASN A 231 0.95 7.39 -31.24
N ASN A 232 1.26 6.10 -31.40
CA ASN A 232 0.35 5.03 -31.88
C ASN A 232 -0.03 5.07 -33.38
N ASN A 233 0.59 5.93 -34.19
CA ASN A 233 0.42 5.91 -35.64
C ASN A 233 1.31 4.86 -36.32
N GLN A 234 1.01 4.53 -37.59
CA GLN A 234 1.68 3.48 -38.36
C GLN A 234 2.58 4.07 -39.45
N ALA A 235 3.79 3.52 -39.59
CA ALA A 235 4.63 3.73 -40.77
C ALA A 235 4.30 2.67 -41.83
N LEU A 236 3.74 3.08 -42.97
CA LEU A 236 3.40 2.21 -44.10
C LEU A 236 4.46 2.33 -45.21
N GLY A 237 4.91 1.20 -45.77
CA GLY A 237 5.91 1.20 -46.86
C GLY A 237 7.35 1.53 -46.42
N PHE A 238 7.65 1.43 -45.13
CA PHE A 238 8.98 1.71 -44.58
C PHE A 238 10.02 0.70 -45.06
N ARG A 239 11.11 1.19 -45.68
CA ARG A 239 12.29 0.39 -46.07
C ARG A 239 13.44 0.73 -45.13
N ILE A 240 13.91 -0.27 -44.40
CA ILE A 240 15.18 -0.22 -43.66
C ILE A 240 16.32 -0.38 -44.69
N GLU A 241 17.41 0.38 -44.53
CA GLU A 241 18.49 0.47 -45.51
C GLU A 241 18.91 -0.90 -46.06
N ASN A 242 18.89 -0.97 -47.39
CA ASN A 242 19.21 -2.12 -48.23
C ASN A 242 20.67 -1.96 -48.62
N LEU A 243 21.55 -2.59 -47.85
CA LEU A 243 22.98 -2.66 -48.14
C LEU A 243 23.32 -4.13 -48.45
N ALA A 244 24.16 -4.34 -49.47
CA ALA A 244 24.65 -5.68 -49.82
C ALA A 244 25.74 -6.17 -48.85
N SER A 245 26.28 -5.27 -48.03
CA SER A 245 27.34 -5.53 -47.05
C SER A 245 26.96 -4.93 -45.71
N ALA A 246 27.02 -5.73 -44.64
CA ALA A 246 26.65 -5.31 -43.30
C ALA A 246 27.55 -4.15 -42.81
N PRO A 247 26.97 -3.07 -42.24
CA PRO A 247 27.73 -2.04 -41.52
C PRO A 247 28.50 -2.64 -40.33
N THR A 248 29.46 -1.92 -39.76
CA THR A 248 30.11 -2.37 -38.52
C THR A 248 29.15 -2.22 -37.33
N CYS A 249 28.77 -3.32 -36.68
CA CYS A 249 28.06 -3.25 -35.40
C CYS A 249 29.05 -2.94 -34.26
N ASN A 250 28.75 -1.92 -33.48
CA ASN A 250 29.50 -1.51 -32.30
C ASN A 250 28.54 -0.80 -31.32
N SER A 251 29.05 -0.29 -30.19
CA SER A 251 28.21 0.27 -29.13
C SER A 251 27.34 1.45 -29.56
N SER A 252 27.72 2.22 -30.59
CA SER A 252 26.90 3.32 -31.13
C SER A 252 25.81 2.87 -32.12
N PHE A 253 25.80 1.58 -32.48
CA PHE A 253 24.81 0.95 -33.35
C PHE A 253 23.88 -0.02 -32.60
N ASN A 254 24.03 -0.17 -31.27
CA ASN A 254 23.16 -1.06 -30.48
C ASN A 254 21.67 -0.70 -30.68
N GLY A 255 20.85 -1.70 -31.00
CA GLY A 255 19.43 -1.57 -31.29
C GLY A 255 19.08 -1.14 -32.72
N LYS A 256 20.07 -0.79 -33.56
CA LYS A 256 19.80 -0.46 -34.98
C LYS A 256 19.45 -1.71 -35.78
N LEU A 257 18.68 -1.51 -36.85
CA LEU A 257 18.20 -2.55 -37.75
C LEU A 257 18.87 -2.43 -39.14
N TYR A 258 19.20 -3.56 -39.76
CA TYR A 258 19.81 -3.65 -41.09
C TYR A 258 19.13 -4.77 -41.90
N HIS A 259 18.84 -4.56 -43.19
CA HIS A 259 18.37 -5.62 -44.08
C HIS A 259 19.41 -5.94 -45.13
N ASN A 260 19.87 -7.19 -45.16
CA ASN A 260 20.85 -7.67 -46.12
C ASN A 260 20.15 -8.18 -47.37
N THR A 261 20.45 -7.59 -48.52
CA THR A 261 19.82 -8.00 -49.78
C THR A 261 20.46 -9.19 -50.47
N VAL A 262 21.62 -9.65 -50.02
CA VAL A 262 22.24 -10.85 -50.55
C VAL A 262 21.56 -12.09 -49.98
N ASP A 263 21.25 -12.09 -48.68
CA ASP A 263 20.63 -13.22 -48.00
C ASP A 263 19.14 -13.02 -47.66
N THR A 264 18.60 -11.82 -47.91
CA THR A 264 17.19 -11.43 -47.70
C THR A 264 16.74 -11.42 -46.23
N TYR A 265 17.67 -11.35 -45.28
CA TYR A 265 17.35 -11.31 -43.85
C TYR A 265 17.52 -9.91 -43.24
N SER A 266 16.76 -9.67 -42.18
CA SER A 266 16.91 -8.47 -41.32
C SER A 266 17.69 -8.81 -40.06
N TYR A 267 18.44 -7.84 -39.54
CA TYR A 267 19.35 -7.97 -38.41
C TYR A 267 19.16 -6.81 -37.42
N VAL A 268 19.41 -7.05 -36.13
CA VAL A 268 19.54 -6.06 -35.06
C VAL A 268 20.96 -6.09 -34.48
N CYS A 269 21.59 -4.94 -34.28
CA CYS A 269 22.93 -4.86 -33.68
C CYS A 269 22.83 -4.92 -32.14
N ASP A 270 23.61 -5.79 -31.50
CA ASP A 270 23.65 -5.94 -30.03
C ASP A 270 24.68 -5.03 -29.33
N GLY A 271 25.34 -4.15 -30.08
CA GLY A 271 26.46 -3.33 -29.63
C GLY A 271 27.85 -3.91 -29.95
N SER A 272 27.92 -5.11 -30.52
CA SER A 272 29.18 -5.76 -30.94
C SER A 272 29.05 -6.61 -32.21
N SER A 273 27.87 -7.18 -32.47
CA SER A 273 27.58 -8.01 -33.64
C SER A 273 26.13 -7.88 -34.12
N TRP A 274 25.89 -8.19 -35.40
CA TRP A 274 24.56 -8.21 -35.99
C TRP A 274 23.87 -9.55 -35.73
N GLN A 275 22.73 -9.50 -35.03
CA GLN A 275 21.87 -10.63 -34.74
C GLN A 275 20.73 -10.70 -35.74
N ARG A 276 20.53 -11.83 -36.41
CA ARG A 276 19.42 -11.99 -37.36
C ARG A 276 18.08 -11.98 -36.62
N ILE A 277 17.10 -11.26 -37.15
CA ILE A 277 15.72 -11.26 -36.68
C ILE A 277 14.98 -12.37 -37.42
N ASP A 278 15.01 -13.57 -36.86
CA ASP A 278 14.12 -14.64 -37.25
C ASP A 278 12.87 -14.59 -36.36
N ALA A 279 11.69 -14.76 -36.94
CA ALA A 279 10.48 -15.01 -36.16
C ALA A 279 10.75 -16.17 -35.19
N GLN A 280 10.59 -15.95 -33.88
CA GLN A 280 10.60 -17.01 -32.87
C GLN A 280 9.41 -17.98 -33.10
N GLY A 281 9.50 -18.82 -34.12
CA GLY A 281 9.02 -20.18 -34.09
C GLY A 281 10.28 -21.02 -34.04
N ALA A 282 10.45 -21.84 -33.00
CA ALA A 282 11.65 -22.64 -32.77
C ALA A 282 12.17 -23.23 -34.09
N SER A 283 13.27 -22.67 -34.59
CA SER A 283 13.88 -23.13 -35.84
C SER A 283 14.32 -24.56 -35.60
N VAL A 284 13.58 -25.51 -36.16
CA VAL A 284 13.92 -26.92 -36.11
C VAL A 284 15.31 -27.07 -36.73
N VAL A 285 16.29 -27.51 -35.95
CA VAL A 285 17.67 -27.70 -36.42
C VAL A 285 17.71 -28.99 -37.24
N LEU A 286 17.99 -28.87 -38.55
CA LEU A 286 17.97 -29.98 -39.51
C LEU A 286 19.34 -30.22 -40.16
N GLY A 287 19.62 -31.48 -40.50
CA GLY A 287 20.75 -31.89 -41.34
C GLY A 287 20.34 -33.00 -42.31
N GLU A 288 20.75 -32.91 -43.57
CA GLU A 288 20.49 -33.91 -44.60
C GLU A 288 21.75 -34.15 -45.44
N PHE A 289 22.19 -35.41 -45.49
CA PHE A 289 23.48 -35.83 -46.04
C PHE A 289 23.29 -37.06 -46.93
N TYR A 290 24.08 -37.16 -48.01
CA TYR A 290 23.97 -38.24 -48.99
C TYR A 290 25.32 -38.79 -49.45
N ASP A 291 25.33 -40.08 -49.77
CA ASP A 291 26.45 -40.77 -50.39
C ASP A 291 26.46 -40.46 -51.89
N ASN A 292 27.19 -39.41 -52.29
CA ASN A 292 27.31 -39.00 -53.69
C ASN A 292 28.37 -39.78 -54.48
N VAL A 293 29.13 -40.67 -53.83
CA VAL A 293 30.18 -41.47 -54.47
C VAL A 293 29.67 -42.87 -54.75
N GLY A 294 28.99 -43.50 -53.77
CA GLY A 294 28.65 -44.92 -53.81
C GLY A 294 29.88 -45.82 -53.72
N GLY A 295 29.68 -47.11 -53.98
CA GLY A 295 30.75 -48.09 -54.11
C GLY A 295 31.32 -48.62 -52.79
N GLN A 296 30.74 -48.26 -51.64
CA GLN A 296 31.21 -48.77 -50.35
C GLN A 296 30.66 -50.18 -50.09
N ASP A 297 31.52 -51.14 -49.79
CA ASP A 297 31.09 -52.50 -49.47
C ASP A 297 30.48 -52.58 -48.07
N VAL A 298 29.18 -52.89 -48.00
CA VAL A 298 28.40 -53.03 -46.77
C VAL A 298 28.13 -54.49 -46.39
N ASN A 299 28.63 -55.48 -47.17
CA ASN A 299 28.54 -56.91 -46.82
C ASN A 299 29.85 -57.44 -46.18
N ILE A 300 30.41 -56.65 -45.26
CA ILE A 300 31.62 -57.03 -44.50
C ILE A 300 31.25 -57.59 -43.11
N ALA A 301 32.22 -58.19 -42.42
CA ALA A 301 32.01 -58.68 -41.06
C ALA A 301 31.79 -57.52 -40.05
N ALA A 302 31.05 -57.82 -38.98
CA ALA A 302 30.86 -56.88 -37.88
C ALA A 302 32.23 -56.40 -37.32
N PRO A 303 32.36 -55.12 -36.92
CA PRO A 303 31.29 -54.16 -36.65
C PRO A 303 30.73 -53.43 -37.87
N GLY A 304 31.19 -53.76 -39.09
CA GLY A 304 30.69 -53.18 -40.33
C GLY A 304 31.42 -51.94 -40.81
N ALA A 305 30.92 -51.39 -41.91
CA ALA A 305 31.39 -50.17 -42.52
C ALA A 305 30.46 -49.02 -42.13
N SER A 306 31.03 -47.89 -41.74
CA SER A 306 30.30 -46.64 -41.55
C SER A 306 30.07 -45.97 -42.91
N VAL A 307 28.83 -45.74 -43.29
CA VAL A 307 28.49 -45.13 -44.58
C VAL A 307 29.01 -43.69 -44.65
N ALA A 308 29.75 -43.37 -45.72
CA ALA A 308 30.31 -42.03 -45.94
C ALA A 308 29.33 -41.11 -46.66
N TRP A 309 29.24 -39.86 -46.22
CA TRP A 309 28.39 -38.83 -46.82
C TRP A 309 29.27 -37.77 -47.53
N GLY A 310 29.44 -37.91 -48.84
CA GLY A 310 30.29 -36.99 -49.61
C GLY A 310 29.60 -35.67 -49.98
N SER A 311 28.37 -35.43 -49.51
CA SER A 311 27.61 -34.23 -49.85
C SER A 311 26.54 -33.86 -48.82
N GLU A 312 26.14 -32.59 -48.81
CA GLU A 312 25.21 -31.97 -47.85
C GLU A 312 24.08 -31.27 -48.63
N VAL A 313 22.81 -31.66 -48.42
CA VAL A 313 21.66 -30.92 -48.96
C VAL A 313 21.36 -29.72 -48.06
N ARG A 314 21.39 -29.97 -46.75
CA ARG A 314 21.09 -28.99 -45.71
C ARG A 314 21.93 -29.28 -44.47
N LYS A 315 22.44 -28.23 -43.86
CA LYS A 315 23.15 -28.29 -42.58
C LYS A 315 22.89 -26.99 -41.81
N ASP A 316 21.95 -27.04 -40.87
CA ASP A 316 21.62 -25.90 -40.03
C ASP A 316 22.67 -25.70 -38.92
N THR A 317 22.74 -24.49 -38.37
CA THR A 317 23.54 -24.19 -37.17
C THR A 317 23.09 -25.10 -36.02
N GLY A 318 24.03 -25.89 -35.47
CA GLY A 318 23.74 -26.93 -34.48
C GLY A 318 24.05 -28.35 -34.96
N ILE A 319 24.38 -28.53 -36.25
CA ILE A 319 24.89 -29.77 -36.83
C ILE A 319 26.25 -29.50 -37.51
N THR A 320 27.28 -30.27 -37.16
CA THR A 320 28.60 -30.21 -37.79
C THR A 320 28.86 -31.47 -38.62
N HIS A 321 29.29 -31.31 -39.86
CA HIS A 321 29.65 -32.39 -40.78
C HIS A 321 30.72 -31.91 -41.77
N SER A 322 31.54 -32.84 -42.27
CA SER A 322 32.60 -32.62 -43.26
C SER A 322 32.42 -33.62 -44.40
N THR A 323 32.47 -33.17 -45.65
CA THR A 323 32.27 -34.04 -46.83
C THR A 323 33.50 -34.88 -47.20
N SER A 324 34.66 -34.62 -46.60
CA SER A 324 35.93 -35.26 -46.98
C SER A 324 36.78 -35.79 -45.82
N VAL A 325 36.56 -35.34 -44.59
CA VAL A 325 37.32 -35.77 -43.40
C VAL A 325 36.36 -36.39 -42.40
N ASN A 326 36.50 -37.69 -42.12
CA ASN A 326 35.57 -38.44 -41.27
C ASN A 326 34.10 -38.22 -41.69
N ASN A 327 33.86 -38.21 -43.00
CA ASN A 327 32.57 -37.88 -43.61
C ASN A 327 31.47 -38.93 -43.36
N SER A 328 31.73 -39.97 -42.58
CA SER A 328 30.70 -40.85 -42.04
C SER A 328 30.03 -40.30 -40.77
N ARG A 329 30.61 -39.26 -40.15
CA ARG A 329 30.20 -38.72 -38.85
C ARG A 329 29.43 -37.42 -39.01
N VAL A 330 28.23 -37.41 -38.45
CA VAL A 330 27.43 -36.20 -38.28
C VAL A 330 27.42 -35.83 -36.80
N THR A 331 28.07 -34.71 -36.47
CA THR A 331 28.20 -34.19 -35.11
C THR A 331 26.99 -33.33 -34.74
N LEU A 332 26.49 -33.54 -33.54
CA LEU A 332 25.34 -32.88 -32.93
C LEU A 332 25.90 -31.85 -31.93
N ASP A 333 25.91 -30.58 -32.31
CA ASP A 333 26.70 -29.55 -31.61
C ASP A 333 26.15 -29.25 -30.20
N ASN A 334 24.88 -29.52 -29.97
CA ASN A 334 24.20 -29.25 -28.70
C ASN A 334 23.61 -30.54 -28.10
N PRO A 335 23.61 -30.71 -26.77
CA PRO A 335 22.89 -31.81 -26.15
C PRO A 335 21.38 -31.70 -26.40
N GLY A 336 20.68 -32.83 -26.33
CA GLY A 336 19.23 -32.89 -26.50
C GLY A 336 18.75 -34.12 -27.25
N TRP A 337 17.46 -34.12 -27.55
CA TRP A 337 16.79 -35.19 -28.28
C TRP A 337 16.92 -34.97 -29.79
N TYR A 338 17.30 -36.03 -30.49
CA TYR A 338 17.45 -36.06 -31.93
C TYR A 338 16.69 -37.22 -32.53
N LYS A 339 16.03 -36.98 -33.65
CA LYS A 339 15.49 -38.01 -34.52
C LYS A 339 16.41 -38.15 -35.71
N VAL A 340 16.90 -39.36 -35.96
CA VAL A 340 17.73 -39.69 -37.12
C VAL A 340 17.02 -40.75 -37.94
N SER A 341 16.92 -40.49 -39.24
CA SER A 341 16.43 -41.42 -40.26
C SER A 341 17.54 -41.71 -41.27
N TYR A 342 17.53 -42.89 -41.85
CA TYR A 342 18.45 -43.24 -42.93
C TYR A 342 17.82 -44.19 -43.94
N SER A 343 18.35 -44.15 -45.16
CA SER A 343 18.10 -45.13 -46.23
C SER A 343 19.44 -45.51 -46.85
N ILE A 344 19.84 -46.78 -46.78
CA ILE A 344 21.06 -47.30 -47.41
C ILE A 344 20.69 -48.27 -48.53
N SER A 345 20.81 -47.81 -49.77
CA SER A 345 20.59 -48.62 -50.97
C SER A 345 21.90 -49.23 -51.43
N HIS A 346 21.90 -50.54 -51.71
CA HIS A 346 23.08 -51.26 -52.17
C HIS A 346 22.75 -52.28 -53.27
N GLU A 347 23.79 -52.64 -54.02
CA GLU A 347 23.75 -53.57 -55.14
C GLU A 347 24.63 -54.80 -54.88
N ASN A 348 24.06 -55.98 -55.07
CA ASN A 348 24.76 -57.25 -54.97
C ASN A 348 25.58 -57.54 -56.23
N GLN A 349 26.90 -57.52 -56.09
CA GLN A 349 27.81 -57.72 -57.22
C GLN A 349 28.02 -59.20 -57.60
N THR A 350 27.30 -60.14 -56.96
CA THR A 350 27.54 -61.58 -57.17
C THR A 350 26.27 -62.43 -57.17
N ALA A 351 26.38 -63.66 -57.70
CA ALA A 351 25.28 -64.63 -57.70
C ALA A 351 24.90 -65.16 -56.30
N GLY A 352 25.67 -64.82 -55.26
CA GLY A 352 25.44 -65.25 -53.88
C GLY A 352 24.47 -64.34 -53.14
N ARG A 353 23.72 -64.93 -52.19
CA ARG A 353 22.74 -64.20 -51.36
C ARG A 353 23.44 -63.26 -50.37
N LYS A 354 22.94 -62.04 -50.23
CA LYS A 354 23.41 -61.04 -49.25
C LYS A 354 22.27 -60.69 -48.30
N ASN A 355 22.61 -60.58 -47.03
CA ASN A 355 21.73 -60.06 -46.00
C ASN A 355 22.52 -58.98 -45.27
N VAL A 356 22.14 -57.73 -45.47
CA VAL A 356 22.85 -56.57 -44.94
C VAL A 356 22.00 -55.99 -43.82
N ARG A 357 22.59 -55.89 -42.63
CA ARG A 357 22.03 -55.17 -41.49
C ARG A 357 22.62 -53.77 -41.45
N CYS A 358 21.79 -52.76 -41.19
CA CYS A 358 22.25 -51.40 -40.87
C CYS A 358 21.68 -50.94 -39.52
N LEU A 359 22.37 -50.01 -38.85
CA LEU A 359 21.93 -49.36 -37.61
C LEU A 359 22.66 -48.03 -37.37
N ILE A 360 22.09 -47.16 -36.54
CA ILE A 360 22.72 -45.95 -36.03
C ILE A 360 23.66 -46.31 -34.86
N ARG A 361 24.87 -45.75 -34.87
CA ARG A 361 25.83 -45.85 -33.75
C ARG A 361 26.27 -44.45 -33.30
N LEU A 362 26.22 -44.21 -31.98
CA LEU A 362 26.65 -42.98 -31.34
C LEU A 362 28.10 -43.11 -30.85
N ASP A 363 28.91 -42.07 -31.11
CA ASP A 363 30.30 -41.91 -30.67
C ASP A 363 31.19 -43.14 -30.91
N GLY A 364 30.96 -43.83 -32.02
CA GLY A 364 31.71 -45.01 -32.43
C GLY A 364 31.52 -46.28 -31.60
N THR A 365 30.75 -46.24 -30.50
CA THR A 365 30.68 -47.34 -29.51
C THR A 365 29.26 -47.81 -29.21
N THR A 366 28.27 -46.92 -29.17
CA THR A 366 26.93 -47.24 -28.67
C THR A 366 25.96 -47.44 -29.83
N SER A 367 25.54 -48.67 -30.07
CA SER A 367 24.52 -48.99 -31.08
C SER A 367 23.12 -48.62 -30.59
N ILE A 368 22.34 -47.92 -31.42
CA ILE A 368 20.95 -47.59 -31.17
C ILE A 368 20.08 -48.70 -31.76
N THR A 369 19.83 -49.76 -30.98
CA THR A 369 19.14 -50.98 -31.45
C THR A 369 17.76 -50.71 -32.08
N ALA A 370 17.05 -49.66 -31.63
CA ALA A 370 15.75 -49.26 -32.19
C ALA A 370 15.83 -48.83 -33.68
N SER A 371 17.03 -48.52 -34.17
CA SER A 371 17.27 -48.16 -35.57
C SER A 371 17.60 -49.35 -36.47
N ASP A 372 17.72 -50.57 -35.93
CA ASP A 372 18.12 -51.76 -36.69
C ASP A 372 17.23 -52.01 -37.91
N SER A 373 17.85 -52.19 -39.07
CA SER A 373 17.19 -52.56 -40.31
C SER A 373 17.91 -53.74 -40.99
N TYR A 374 17.17 -54.56 -41.72
CA TYR A 374 17.71 -55.65 -42.52
C TYR A 374 17.19 -55.57 -43.95
N SER A 375 18.03 -55.97 -44.89
CA SER A 375 17.68 -56.06 -46.29
C SER A 375 18.35 -57.27 -46.92
N TYR A 376 17.76 -57.80 -47.99
CA TYR A 376 18.19 -59.04 -48.61
C TYR A 376 18.17 -58.92 -50.12
N SER A 377 19.27 -59.33 -50.75
CA SER A 377 19.42 -59.45 -52.21
C SER A 377 19.91 -60.85 -52.56
N ARG A 378 19.43 -61.42 -53.66
CA ARG A 378 19.62 -62.86 -53.94
C ARG A 378 20.83 -63.14 -54.81
N ASN A 379 21.02 -62.35 -55.87
CA ASN A 379 22.00 -62.54 -56.94
C ASN A 379 22.15 -61.24 -57.76
N THR A 380 22.89 -61.28 -58.86
CA THR A 380 23.07 -60.18 -59.85
C THR A 380 21.86 -59.97 -60.78
N THR A 381 20.65 -60.23 -60.29
CA THR A 381 19.41 -60.09 -61.07
C THR A 381 18.33 -59.51 -60.16
N ASP A 382 18.29 -59.98 -58.91
CA ASP A 382 17.63 -59.36 -57.78
C ASP A 382 18.69 -58.62 -56.92
N GLU A 383 19.41 -57.70 -57.56
CA GLU A 383 20.67 -57.16 -57.04
C GLU A 383 20.49 -55.97 -56.09
N MET A 384 19.41 -55.20 -56.24
CA MET A 384 19.16 -54.01 -55.43
C MET A 384 18.38 -54.34 -54.16
N ALA A 385 18.86 -53.83 -53.03
CA ALA A 385 18.10 -53.84 -51.78
C ALA A 385 18.37 -52.57 -50.97
N THR A 386 17.41 -52.18 -50.12
CA THR A 386 17.50 -50.94 -49.33
C THR A 386 17.22 -51.22 -47.86
N ASN A 387 18.04 -50.64 -47.00
CA ASN A 387 17.91 -50.64 -45.56
C ASN A 387 17.35 -49.29 -45.09
N ASN A 388 16.18 -49.28 -44.47
CA ASN A 388 15.58 -48.07 -43.90
C ASN A 388 15.49 -48.19 -42.38
N GLY A 389 15.92 -47.17 -41.66
CA GLY A 389 15.83 -47.11 -40.21
C GLY A 389 15.50 -45.72 -39.72
N THR A 390 14.85 -45.62 -38.56
CA THR A 390 14.62 -44.35 -37.86
C THR A 390 14.66 -44.60 -36.37
N ALA A 391 15.37 -43.75 -35.63
CA ALA A 391 15.35 -43.78 -34.18
C ALA A 391 15.38 -42.37 -33.59
N ILE A 392 14.84 -42.26 -32.38
CA ILE A 392 14.95 -41.08 -31.54
C ILE A 392 15.88 -41.45 -30.38
N PHE A 393 16.89 -40.63 -30.14
CA PHE A 393 17.83 -40.82 -29.03
C PHE A 393 18.24 -39.48 -28.43
N GLN A 394 18.72 -39.51 -27.20
CA GLN A 394 19.20 -38.34 -26.48
C GLN A 394 20.73 -38.31 -26.48
N THR A 395 21.29 -37.14 -26.76
CA THR A 395 22.70 -36.82 -26.51
C THR A 395 22.80 -36.12 -25.15
N SER A 396 23.77 -36.53 -24.33
CA SER A 396 24.03 -35.98 -23.01
C SER A 396 25.08 -34.87 -23.01
N SER A 397 25.85 -34.74 -24.10
CA SER A 397 26.91 -33.74 -24.23
C SER A 397 26.96 -33.12 -25.63
N ALA A 398 27.46 -31.89 -25.69
CA ALA A 398 27.73 -31.19 -26.95
C ALA A 398 28.85 -31.90 -27.73
N GLY A 399 28.69 -32.01 -29.05
CA GLY A 399 29.72 -32.54 -29.94
C GLY A 399 29.73 -34.08 -30.10
N GLN A 400 28.75 -34.78 -29.52
CA GLN A 400 28.54 -36.20 -29.82
C GLN A 400 28.18 -36.38 -31.31
N TYR A 401 28.54 -37.49 -31.92
CA TYR A 401 28.27 -37.75 -33.34
C TYR A 401 27.58 -39.10 -33.56
N TYR A 402 26.76 -39.17 -34.61
CA TYR A 402 26.21 -40.44 -35.09
C TYR A 402 26.85 -40.88 -36.40
N GLU A 403 26.84 -42.19 -36.63
CA GLU A 403 27.23 -42.86 -37.88
C GLU A 403 26.18 -43.91 -38.23
N ILE A 404 26.00 -44.20 -39.52
CA ILE A 404 25.18 -45.34 -39.98
C ILE A 404 26.12 -46.51 -40.28
N MET A 405 26.01 -47.57 -39.50
CA MET A 405 26.84 -48.78 -39.59
C MET A 405 26.11 -49.85 -40.36
N CYS A 406 26.73 -50.41 -41.40
CA CYS A 406 26.18 -51.53 -42.16
C CYS A 406 27.15 -52.71 -42.25
N TYR A 407 26.64 -53.94 -42.13
CA TYR A 407 27.43 -55.17 -42.24
C TYR A 407 26.59 -56.35 -42.71
N GLY A 408 27.27 -57.36 -43.25
CA GLY A 408 26.67 -58.62 -43.61
C GLY A 408 26.29 -59.45 -42.38
N VAL A 409 25.18 -60.19 -42.46
CA VAL A 409 24.77 -61.18 -41.47
C VAL A 409 24.48 -62.54 -42.14
N GLY A 410 24.79 -63.64 -41.46
CA GLY A 410 24.56 -65.01 -41.95
C GLY A 410 25.81 -65.67 -42.55
N SER A 411 25.62 -66.65 -43.44
CA SER A 411 26.70 -67.53 -43.93
C SER A 411 27.51 -66.99 -45.11
N ASN A 412 27.11 -65.85 -45.69
CA ASN A 412 27.76 -65.24 -46.87
C ASN A 412 28.43 -63.88 -46.58
N VAL A 413 28.77 -63.63 -45.33
CA VAL A 413 29.49 -62.42 -44.91
C VAL A 413 30.91 -62.45 -45.46
N GLY A 414 31.35 -61.38 -46.11
CA GLY A 414 32.72 -61.25 -46.65
C GLY A 414 33.06 -62.16 -47.84
N SER A 415 32.14 -63.00 -48.32
CA SER A 415 32.38 -63.89 -49.47
C SER A 415 32.20 -63.22 -50.84
N ALA A 416 31.63 -62.00 -50.86
CA ALA A 416 31.61 -61.05 -51.99
C ALA A 416 30.84 -59.77 -51.64
N SER A 417 31.10 -58.69 -52.38
CA SER A 417 30.67 -57.33 -52.07
C SER A 417 29.20 -57.02 -52.32
N ALA A 418 28.64 -56.18 -51.45
CA ALA A 418 27.38 -55.47 -51.66
C ALA A 418 27.68 -53.97 -51.58
N LEU A 419 27.63 -53.27 -52.72
CA LEU A 419 28.16 -51.90 -52.82
C LEU A 419 27.04 -50.87 -52.68
N THR A 420 27.26 -49.79 -51.91
CA THR A 420 26.31 -48.67 -51.86
C THR A 420 26.10 -48.05 -53.25
N LEU A 421 24.88 -47.62 -53.53
CA LEU A 421 24.53 -46.98 -54.80
C LEU A 421 24.75 -45.46 -54.72
N THR A 422 25.44 -44.91 -55.72
CA THR A 422 25.72 -43.47 -55.86
C THR A 422 24.41 -42.66 -55.87
N ASN A 423 24.33 -41.64 -55.01
CA ASN A 423 23.18 -40.74 -54.83
C ASN A 423 21.86 -41.41 -54.41
N GLN A 424 21.91 -42.64 -53.88
CA GLN A 424 20.70 -43.36 -53.42
C GLN A 424 20.70 -43.66 -51.92
N SER A 425 21.82 -43.43 -51.23
CA SER A 425 21.89 -43.56 -49.77
C SER A 425 21.92 -42.19 -49.11
N TRP A 426 21.14 -42.00 -48.05
CA TRP A 426 21.01 -40.74 -47.33
C TRP A 426 20.76 -40.92 -45.83
N THR A 427 21.03 -39.87 -45.07
CA THR A 427 20.62 -39.72 -43.67
C THR A 427 20.07 -38.33 -43.41
N PHE A 428 19.05 -38.27 -42.56
CA PHE A 428 18.36 -37.06 -42.15
C PHE A 428 18.34 -36.99 -40.62
N VAL A 429 18.71 -35.85 -40.06
CA VAL A 429 18.68 -35.57 -38.62
C VAL A 429 17.87 -34.34 -38.31
N GLU A 430 17.06 -34.44 -37.27
CA GLU A 430 16.23 -33.36 -36.72
C GLU A 430 16.43 -33.27 -35.22
N LYS A 431 16.77 -32.07 -34.72
CA LYS A 431 16.68 -31.78 -33.29
C LYS A 431 15.22 -31.55 -32.94
N ILE A 432 14.66 -32.42 -32.11
CA ILE A 432 13.27 -32.28 -31.66
C ILE A 432 13.22 -31.41 -30.40
N GLY A 433 12.44 -30.33 -30.46
CA GLY A 433 12.25 -29.41 -29.34
C GLY A 433 11.36 -30.03 -28.28
N GLY A 434 11.86 -30.11 -27.05
CA GLY A 434 11.13 -30.64 -25.90
C GLY A 434 11.47 -32.10 -25.59
N SER A 435 11.60 -32.40 -24.29
CA SER A 435 11.56 -33.78 -23.79
C SER A 435 10.18 -34.39 -24.15
N PRO A 436 10.08 -35.65 -24.61
CA PRO A 436 8.79 -36.29 -24.94
C PRO A 436 7.78 -36.44 -23.77
N SER A 437 8.00 -35.79 -22.63
CA SER A 437 7.02 -35.61 -21.56
C SER A 437 7.30 -34.32 -20.81
N SER A 438 6.70 -33.21 -21.23
CA SER A 438 6.63 -31.99 -20.43
C SER A 438 5.53 -32.15 -19.37
N ILE A 439 5.76 -33.01 -18.40
CA ILE A 439 5.29 -32.68 -17.06
C ILE A 439 6.26 -31.56 -16.66
N ILE A 440 5.76 -30.34 -16.46
CA ILE A 440 6.54 -29.35 -15.72
C ILE A 440 6.84 -30.05 -14.40
N ASP A 441 8.08 -30.44 -14.22
CA ASP A 441 8.52 -31.04 -12.98
C ASP A 441 8.42 -29.91 -11.94
N LEU A 442 7.35 -29.96 -11.14
CA LEU A 442 7.13 -28.99 -10.08
C LEU A 442 8.30 -29.04 -9.09
N ASP A 443 8.99 -30.18 -8.99
CA ASP A 443 10.20 -30.31 -8.19
C ASP A 443 11.33 -29.49 -8.81
N ALA A 444 11.50 -29.51 -10.14
CA ALA A 444 12.49 -28.66 -10.82
C ALA A 444 12.15 -27.17 -10.77
N ALA A 445 10.87 -26.81 -10.82
CA ALA A 445 10.44 -25.41 -10.66
C ALA A 445 10.70 -24.93 -9.23
N TYR A 446 10.32 -25.72 -8.23
CA TYR A 446 10.58 -25.48 -6.81
C TYR A 446 12.08 -25.47 -6.49
N ASP A 447 12.85 -26.38 -7.07
CA ASP A 447 14.28 -26.51 -6.77
C ASP A 447 15.12 -25.38 -7.34
N ASN A 448 14.70 -24.84 -8.48
CA ASN A 448 15.36 -23.70 -9.10
C ASN A 448 14.90 -22.36 -8.51
N ASP A 449 13.82 -22.31 -7.73
CA ASP A 449 13.49 -21.11 -6.98
C ASP A 449 14.43 -20.93 -5.79
N SER A 450 14.94 -19.72 -5.62
CA SER A 450 15.92 -19.36 -4.61
C SER A 450 15.35 -19.32 -3.20
N ASP A 451 14.05 -19.03 -3.06
CA ASP A 451 13.34 -19.01 -1.78
C ASP A 451 12.58 -20.31 -1.51
N LYS A 452 12.57 -21.24 -2.47
CA LYS A 452 11.79 -22.49 -2.43
C LYS A 452 10.29 -22.23 -2.27
N ILE A 453 9.77 -21.18 -2.91
CA ILE A 453 8.33 -20.87 -2.95
C ILE A 453 7.81 -21.17 -4.35
N LEU A 454 6.76 -22.00 -4.43
CA LEU A 454 6.01 -22.15 -5.67
C LEU A 454 4.89 -21.10 -5.70
N ASN A 455 5.12 -19.97 -6.36
CA ASN A 455 4.11 -18.92 -6.48
C ASN A 455 2.89 -19.40 -7.28
N VAL A 456 1.72 -19.37 -6.66
CA VAL A 456 0.43 -19.63 -7.31
C VAL A 456 -0.32 -18.31 -7.46
N ASP A 457 0.08 -17.53 -8.46
CA ASP A 457 -0.44 -16.16 -8.68
C ASP A 457 -1.76 -16.12 -9.47
N ASN A 458 -2.58 -17.17 -9.37
CA ASN A 458 -3.89 -17.20 -10.03
C ASN A 458 -4.99 -16.83 -9.02
N SER A 459 -6.01 -16.09 -9.48
CA SER A 459 -7.14 -15.66 -8.63
C SER A 459 -7.98 -16.81 -8.07
N SER A 460 -7.81 -18.02 -8.59
CA SER A 460 -8.53 -19.24 -8.20
C SER A 460 -7.79 -20.04 -7.11
N GLY A 461 -6.58 -19.64 -6.72
CA GLY A 461 -5.76 -20.32 -5.72
C GLY A 461 -5.18 -21.67 -6.15
N LEU A 462 -4.71 -22.44 -5.15
CA LEU A 462 -4.22 -23.81 -5.28
C LEU A 462 -5.29 -24.78 -4.75
N GLU A 463 -5.81 -25.66 -5.61
CA GLU A 463 -6.81 -26.66 -5.23
C GLU A 463 -6.22 -28.07 -5.23
N PHE A 464 -6.25 -28.74 -4.07
CA PHE A 464 -5.91 -30.16 -3.95
C PHE A 464 -7.20 -30.99 -3.99
N ILE A 465 -7.53 -31.58 -5.14
CA ILE A 465 -8.73 -32.43 -5.30
C ILE A 465 -8.33 -33.91 -5.25
N SER A 466 -8.91 -34.67 -4.31
CA SER A 466 -8.93 -36.14 -4.42
C SER A 466 -10.22 -36.58 -5.09
N SER A 467 -10.16 -36.93 -6.39
CA SER A 467 -11.34 -37.35 -7.17
C SER A 467 -11.74 -38.81 -6.92
N THR A 468 -11.08 -39.48 -5.99
CA THR A 468 -11.34 -40.87 -5.57
C THR A 468 -11.27 -40.96 -4.04
N THR A 469 -11.71 -42.08 -3.48
CA THR A 469 -11.55 -42.33 -2.04
C THR A 469 -10.06 -42.44 -1.70
N GLY A 470 -9.53 -41.43 -1.02
CA GLY A 470 -8.11 -41.36 -0.65
C GLY A 470 -7.82 -40.11 0.18
N ASN A 471 -6.71 -40.13 0.90
CA ASN A 471 -6.25 -38.97 1.68
C ASN A 471 -5.33 -38.11 0.80
N ILE A 472 -5.40 -36.80 0.99
CA ILE A 472 -4.33 -35.90 0.59
C ILE A 472 -3.26 -35.99 1.68
N VAL A 473 -2.06 -36.43 1.31
CA VAL A 473 -0.94 -36.59 2.25
C VAL A 473 0.08 -35.51 1.95
N PHE A 474 0.32 -34.64 2.92
CA PHE A 474 1.48 -33.76 2.94
C PHE A 474 2.59 -34.49 3.68
N ASP A 475 3.50 -35.12 2.92
CA ASP A 475 4.64 -35.83 3.49
C ASP A 475 5.75 -34.84 3.84
N LEU A 476 5.93 -34.60 5.14
CA LEU A 476 6.94 -33.67 5.63
C LEU A 476 8.31 -34.36 5.60
N GLN A 477 9.29 -33.71 4.99
CA GLN A 477 10.67 -34.18 5.07
C GLN A 477 11.13 -34.19 6.53
N SER A 478 12.19 -34.94 6.86
CA SER A 478 12.70 -35.08 8.24
C SER A 478 13.24 -33.78 8.88
N THR A 479 13.08 -32.65 8.21
CA THR A 479 13.45 -31.29 8.65
C THR A 479 12.44 -30.24 8.20
N GLY A 480 11.30 -30.65 7.61
CA GLY A 480 10.33 -29.75 6.99
C GLY A 480 9.07 -29.61 7.86
N ASP A 481 8.58 -28.38 7.98
CA ASP A 481 7.35 -28.06 8.70
C ASP A 481 6.22 -27.75 7.70
N PHE A 482 4.98 -28.05 8.07
CA PHE A 482 3.80 -27.51 7.39
C PHE A 482 3.41 -26.19 8.04
N ILE A 483 3.52 -25.09 7.31
CA ILE A 483 3.28 -23.74 7.84
C ILE A 483 2.18 -23.08 7.02
N ILE A 484 1.18 -22.52 7.71
CA ILE A 484 0.24 -21.53 7.16
C ILE A 484 0.64 -20.19 7.72
N GLU A 485 1.13 -19.31 6.85
CA GLU A 485 1.55 -17.96 7.18
C GLU A 485 0.74 -16.90 6.43
N ASP A 486 0.69 -15.70 7.02
CA ASP A 486 0.33 -14.50 6.30
C ASP A 486 1.32 -13.38 6.65
N THR A 487 1.96 -12.84 5.61
CA THR A 487 2.96 -11.77 5.68
C THR A 487 4.10 -12.07 6.69
N GLY A 488 4.57 -13.32 6.72
CA GLY A 488 5.64 -13.79 7.61
C GLY A 488 5.21 -14.11 9.06
N ASN A 489 3.91 -14.11 9.36
CA ASN A 489 3.38 -14.56 10.65
C ASN A 489 2.76 -15.95 10.52
N ASN A 490 3.24 -16.93 11.28
CA ASN A 490 2.68 -18.28 11.29
C ASN A 490 1.38 -18.32 12.10
N TYR A 491 0.28 -18.72 11.46
CA TYR A 491 -1.01 -18.91 12.11
C TYR A 491 -1.24 -20.36 12.52
N PHE A 492 -0.74 -21.30 11.72
CA PHE A 492 -0.78 -22.73 11.99
C PHE A 492 0.56 -23.36 11.58
N THR A 493 1.16 -24.12 12.48
CA THR A 493 2.44 -24.79 12.26
C THR A 493 2.29 -26.26 12.63
N VAL A 494 2.66 -27.19 11.77
CA VAL A 494 2.88 -28.61 12.13
C VAL A 494 4.33 -28.90 11.89
N THR A 495 5.06 -29.18 12.96
CA THR A 495 6.49 -29.47 12.86
C THR A 495 6.75 -30.91 12.45
N ASP A 496 7.93 -31.18 11.94
CA ASP A 496 8.45 -32.54 11.69
C ASP A 496 8.43 -33.45 12.96
N SER A 497 8.49 -32.85 14.14
CA SER A 497 8.37 -33.53 15.44
C SER A 497 6.94 -33.98 15.79
N GLY A 498 5.94 -33.60 14.97
CA GLY A 498 4.52 -33.90 15.16
C GLY A 498 3.79 -32.92 16.07
N ASN A 499 4.45 -31.86 16.55
CA ASN A 499 3.83 -30.81 17.36
C ASN A 499 3.04 -29.84 16.49
N ILE A 500 1.85 -29.45 16.96
CA ILE A 500 0.95 -28.49 16.32
C ILE A 500 0.98 -27.16 17.09
N GLY A 501 1.30 -26.08 16.38
CA GLY A 501 1.26 -24.71 16.86
C GLY A 501 0.07 -23.93 16.30
N ILE A 502 -0.67 -23.23 17.17
CA ILE A 502 -1.67 -22.23 16.76
C ILE A 502 -1.20 -20.87 17.28
N ARG A 503 -0.86 -19.96 16.34
CA ARG A 503 -0.18 -18.68 16.62
C ARG A 503 1.15 -18.85 17.37
N THR A 504 1.83 -19.97 17.15
CA THR A 504 3.18 -20.27 17.64
C THR A 504 4.05 -20.73 16.46
N THR A 505 5.33 -20.33 16.49
CA THR A 505 6.32 -20.67 15.44
C THR A 505 7.20 -21.85 15.83
N ASN A 506 7.24 -22.23 17.12
CA ASN A 506 8.06 -23.33 17.63
C ASN A 506 7.32 -24.10 18.74
N PRO A 507 6.26 -24.85 18.38
CA PRO A 507 5.41 -25.51 19.36
C PRO A 507 6.21 -26.51 20.22
N GLN A 508 6.19 -26.33 21.53
CA GLN A 508 6.98 -27.15 22.48
C GLN A 508 6.24 -28.41 22.97
N SER A 509 4.98 -28.58 22.58
CA SER A 509 4.12 -29.70 22.93
C SER A 509 3.26 -30.13 21.74
N ALA A 510 2.65 -31.32 21.82
CA ALA A 510 1.81 -31.88 20.75
C ALA A 510 0.75 -30.90 20.23
N LEU A 511 0.20 -30.07 21.14
CA LEU A 511 -0.57 -28.88 20.83
C LEU A 511 -0.05 -27.73 21.68
N ASP A 512 0.36 -26.65 21.04
CA ASP A 512 0.84 -25.42 21.67
C ASP A 512 0.05 -24.23 21.11
N ILE A 513 -0.74 -23.58 21.96
CA ILE A 513 -1.61 -22.47 21.59
C ILE A 513 -1.14 -21.23 22.31
N ASN A 514 -0.82 -20.18 21.55
CA ASN A 514 -0.54 -18.88 22.14
C ASN A 514 -1.84 -18.21 22.60
N LEU A 515 -2.14 -18.35 23.88
CA LEU A 515 -3.33 -17.76 24.52
C LEU A 515 -3.08 -16.35 25.08
N ALA A 516 -2.07 -15.62 24.60
CA ALA A 516 -1.79 -14.26 25.05
C ALA A 516 -3.03 -13.35 24.86
N GLY A 517 -3.48 -12.72 25.93
CA GLY A 517 -4.69 -11.89 25.92
C GLY A 517 -4.96 -11.19 27.24
N SER A 518 -6.14 -10.59 27.35
CA SER A 518 -6.62 -9.88 28.54
C SER A 518 -8.08 -10.21 28.82
N ALA A 519 -8.62 -9.75 29.94
CA ALA A 519 -10.04 -9.91 30.23
C ALA A 519 -10.93 -9.24 29.16
N ALA A 520 -10.51 -8.09 28.61
CA ALA A 520 -11.25 -7.38 27.56
C ALA A 520 -11.07 -7.98 26.16
N THR A 521 -10.06 -8.82 25.97
CA THR A 521 -9.68 -9.41 24.67
C THR A 521 -9.18 -10.83 24.91
N ALA A 522 -10.11 -11.77 25.10
CA ALA A 522 -9.74 -13.15 25.37
C ALA A 522 -9.09 -13.79 24.13
N ALA A 523 -8.14 -14.71 24.33
CA ALA A 523 -7.41 -15.33 23.22
C ALA A 523 -8.15 -16.54 22.65
N LEU A 524 -8.79 -17.33 23.52
CA LEU A 524 -9.73 -18.38 23.13
C LEU A 524 -11.15 -17.90 23.43
N ILE A 525 -11.91 -17.64 22.38
CA ILE A 525 -13.29 -17.13 22.44
C ILE A 525 -14.26 -18.15 21.86
N PHE A 526 -15.54 -18.00 22.19
CA PHE A 526 -16.62 -18.87 21.69
C PHE A 526 -17.61 -18.04 20.87
N GLU A 527 -18.01 -18.53 19.70
CA GLU A 527 -19.09 -17.93 18.88
C GLU A 527 -18.92 -16.44 18.52
N ASN A 528 -17.70 -15.96 18.35
CA ASN A 528 -17.34 -14.55 18.11
C ASN A 528 -17.63 -13.59 19.29
N ASP A 529 -17.84 -14.11 20.49
CA ASP A 529 -17.87 -13.29 21.70
C ASP A 529 -16.44 -12.93 22.14
N SER A 530 -15.95 -11.78 21.70
CA SER A 530 -14.57 -11.34 21.95
C SER A 530 -14.24 -11.08 23.42
N ASP A 531 -15.25 -10.97 24.28
CA ASP A 531 -15.11 -10.58 25.67
C ASP A 531 -15.46 -11.71 26.67
N THR A 532 -15.82 -12.89 26.14
CA THR A 532 -16.02 -14.13 26.90
C THR A 532 -15.08 -15.23 26.41
N GLY A 533 -14.24 -15.75 27.31
CA GLY A 533 -13.22 -16.73 26.90
C GLY A 533 -12.11 -17.01 27.91
N ILE A 534 -11.00 -17.57 27.42
CA ILE A 534 -9.81 -17.93 28.18
C ILE A 534 -8.60 -17.14 27.65
N PHE A 535 -7.73 -16.66 28.54
CA PHE A 535 -6.52 -15.93 28.20
C PHE A 535 -5.37 -16.20 29.17
N HIS A 536 -4.14 -15.91 28.74
CA HIS A 536 -2.90 -16.07 29.49
C HIS A 536 -2.22 -14.69 29.65
N PRO A 537 -2.44 -13.97 30.75
CA PRO A 537 -1.94 -12.60 30.90
C PRO A 537 -0.46 -12.53 31.32
N ALA A 538 0.09 -13.61 31.87
CA ALA A 538 1.48 -13.71 32.30
C ALA A 538 1.88 -15.19 32.47
N ALA A 539 3.18 -15.47 32.53
CA ALA A 539 3.69 -16.80 32.83
C ALA A 539 3.06 -17.37 34.12
N ASN A 540 2.63 -18.63 34.07
CA ASN A 540 1.96 -19.33 35.17
C ASN A 540 0.64 -18.69 35.62
N VAL A 541 -0.06 -17.98 34.73
CA VAL A 541 -1.37 -17.39 35.00
C VAL A 541 -2.36 -17.75 33.89
N LEU A 542 -3.50 -18.35 34.24
CA LEU A 542 -4.61 -18.61 33.33
C LEU A 542 -5.85 -17.85 33.81
N GLY A 543 -6.41 -17.00 32.95
CA GLY A 543 -7.62 -16.22 33.22
C GLY A 543 -8.80 -16.73 32.40
N VAL A 544 -10.00 -16.66 33.00
CA VAL A 544 -11.29 -16.84 32.34
C VAL A 544 -12.07 -15.54 32.48
N THR A 545 -12.63 -15.06 31.38
CA THR A 545 -13.38 -13.79 31.30
C THR A 545 -14.78 -14.02 30.75
N ALA A 546 -15.70 -13.15 31.15
CA ALA A 546 -17.04 -13.04 30.59
C ALA A 546 -17.48 -11.58 30.66
N GLY A 547 -18.00 -11.03 29.56
CA GLY A 547 -18.40 -9.62 29.49
C GLY A 547 -17.22 -8.65 29.66
N GLY A 548 -16.01 -9.06 29.26
CA GLY A 548 -14.79 -8.25 29.37
C GLY A 548 -14.19 -8.18 30.77
N VAL A 549 -14.75 -8.92 31.73
CA VAL A 549 -14.33 -8.94 33.14
C VAL A 549 -13.82 -10.33 33.51
N GLU A 550 -12.61 -10.40 34.06
CA GLU A 550 -12.05 -11.64 34.58
C GLU A 550 -12.94 -12.18 35.71
N GLN A 551 -13.41 -13.41 35.57
CA GLN A 551 -14.26 -14.10 36.54
C GLN A 551 -13.47 -15.10 37.40
N PHE A 552 -12.40 -15.67 36.83
CA PHE A 552 -11.61 -16.73 37.46
C PHE A 552 -10.16 -16.66 36.99
N ARG A 553 -9.22 -16.84 37.91
CA ARG A 553 -7.80 -16.88 37.60
C ARG A 553 -7.08 -17.97 38.37
N VAL A 554 -6.34 -18.80 37.65
CA VAL A 554 -5.36 -19.72 38.24
C VAL A 554 -4.00 -19.08 38.18
N THR A 555 -3.26 -19.11 39.29
CA THR A 555 -1.88 -18.63 39.39
C THR A 555 -1.01 -19.72 40.02
N GLY A 556 0.31 -19.55 39.99
CA GLY A 556 1.22 -20.40 40.75
C GLY A 556 0.97 -20.42 42.27
N ASN A 557 0.24 -19.45 42.81
CA ASN A 557 -0.10 -19.37 44.24
C ASN A 557 -1.49 -19.94 44.58
N GLY A 558 -2.31 -20.30 43.58
CA GLY A 558 -3.67 -20.81 43.79
C GLY A 558 -4.72 -20.22 42.85
N ILE A 559 -5.98 -20.38 43.23
CA ILE A 559 -7.17 -19.93 42.48
C ILE A 559 -7.70 -18.62 43.08
N ASN A 560 -7.90 -17.61 42.24
CA ASN A 560 -8.62 -16.39 42.57
C ASN A 560 -9.97 -16.39 41.87
N LEU A 561 -11.04 -16.26 42.65
CA LEU A 561 -12.37 -15.93 42.13
C LEU A 561 -12.48 -14.41 42.01
N ALA A 562 -13.17 -13.92 40.99
CA ALA A 562 -13.37 -12.49 40.85
C ALA A 562 -14.05 -11.90 42.08
N SER A 563 -13.38 -10.91 42.67
CA SER A 563 -13.91 -10.12 43.77
C SER A 563 -15.11 -9.31 43.29
N LYS A 564 -16.26 -9.52 43.95
CA LYS A 564 -17.45 -8.70 43.77
C LYS A 564 -17.69 -7.88 45.04
N VAL A 565 -18.03 -6.60 44.89
CA VAL A 565 -18.38 -5.71 46.03
C VAL A 565 -19.87 -5.84 46.40
N ALA A 566 -20.65 -6.54 45.56
CA ALA A 566 -22.07 -6.80 45.79
C ALA A 566 -22.44 -8.21 45.27
N ASP A 567 -23.60 -8.71 45.68
CA ASP A 567 -24.14 -9.96 45.11
C ASP A 567 -24.41 -9.79 43.60
N PRO A 568 -24.31 -10.86 42.79
CA PRO A 568 -24.73 -10.83 41.39
C PRO A 568 -26.15 -10.28 41.26
N GLY A 569 -26.44 -9.52 40.20
CA GLY A 569 -27.77 -8.92 40.01
C GLY A 569 -28.89 -9.94 39.77
N THR A 570 -28.55 -11.10 39.20
CA THR A 570 -29.45 -12.22 38.91
C THR A 570 -28.74 -13.55 39.14
N PRO A 571 -28.43 -13.92 40.39
CA PRO A 571 -27.75 -15.18 40.67
C PRO A 571 -28.68 -16.35 40.37
N VAL A 572 -28.12 -17.45 39.86
CA VAL A 572 -28.84 -18.71 39.61
C VAL A 572 -28.40 -19.77 40.61
N GLU A 573 -29.27 -20.76 40.82
CA GLU A 573 -29.04 -21.85 41.77
C GLU A 573 -27.70 -22.55 41.48
N GLY A 574 -26.81 -22.60 42.48
CA GLY A 574 -25.46 -23.16 42.39
C GLY A 574 -24.35 -22.14 42.12
N ASP A 575 -24.65 -20.86 41.89
CA ASP A 575 -23.61 -19.84 41.72
C ASP A 575 -22.71 -19.74 42.95
N VAL A 576 -21.41 -19.50 42.73
CA VAL A 576 -20.40 -19.28 43.79
C VAL A 576 -19.58 -18.03 43.45
N TRP A 577 -19.41 -17.13 44.41
CA TRP A 577 -18.58 -15.93 44.24
C TRP A 577 -17.89 -15.50 45.52
N PHE A 578 -16.81 -14.75 45.39
CA PHE A 578 -16.13 -14.11 46.51
C PHE A 578 -16.60 -12.66 46.66
N ARG A 579 -17.17 -12.33 47.83
CA ARG A 579 -17.50 -10.96 48.21
C ARG A 579 -16.36 -10.32 48.96
N SER A 580 -15.70 -9.37 48.32
CA SER A 580 -14.51 -8.73 48.89
C SER A 580 -14.80 -7.71 49.98
N ASP A 581 -16.01 -7.17 50.02
CA ASP A 581 -16.40 -6.21 51.05
C ASP A 581 -16.76 -6.90 52.38
N THR A 582 -17.16 -8.18 52.32
CA THR A 582 -17.43 -9.02 53.49
C THR A 582 -16.38 -10.11 53.72
N ASP A 583 -15.38 -10.22 52.85
CA ASP A 583 -14.32 -11.25 52.86
C ASP A 583 -14.84 -12.69 52.89
N ASN A 584 -15.92 -12.98 52.14
CA ASN A 584 -16.64 -14.25 52.22
C ASN A 584 -16.83 -14.93 50.86
N ILE A 585 -16.83 -16.26 50.84
CA ILE A 585 -17.31 -17.04 49.70
C ILE A 585 -18.80 -17.28 49.88
N ASN A 586 -19.60 -16.81 48.93
CA ASN A 586 -21.04 -16.99 48.92
C ASN A 586 -21.45 -18.02 47.87
N THR A 587 -22.53 -18.74 48.15
CA THR A 587 -23.28 -19.56 47.21
C THR A 587 -24.69 -19.01 47.06
N TYR A 588 -25.33 -19.24 45.92
CA TYR A 588 -26.77 -19.01 45.79
C TYR A 588 -27.49 -20.35 45.76
N ASN A 589 -28.19 -20.68 46.85
CA ASN A 589 -28.94 -21.93 46.97
C ASN A 589 -30.31 -21.69 47.61
N ASP A 590 -31.31 -22.47 47.19
CA ASP A 590 -32.73 -22.37 47.55
C ASP A 590 -33.29 -20.95 47.36
N GLY A 591 -32.87 -20.27 46.30
CA GLY A 591 -33.29 -18.90 46.00
C GLY A 591 -32.77 -17.84 46.97
N ARG A 592 -31.68 -18.12 47.69
CA ARG A 592 -31.05 -17.19 48.65
C ARG A 592 -29.53 -17.23 48.56
N VAL A 593 -28.91 -16.09 48.85
CA VAL A 593 -27.46 -16.02 49.07
C VAL A 593 -27.13 -16.66 50.43
N GLN A 594 -26.20 -17.60 50.44
CA GLN A 594 -25.71 -18.30 51.61
C GLN A 594 -24.19 -18.18 51.68
N GLU A 595 -23.66 -17.84 52.84
CA GLU A 595 -22.23 -17.74 53.08
C GLU A 595 -21.64 -19.13 53.38
N ILE A 596 -20.57 -19.52 52.68
CA ILE A 596 -19.77 -20.69 53.06
C ILE A 596 -18.86 -20.27 54.21
N GLN A 597 -19.35 -20.43 55.43
CA GLN A 597 -18.56 -20.15 56.64
C GLN A 597 -17.63 -21.32 56.97
N THR A 598 -16.38 -21.02 57.30
CA THR A 598 -15.57 -21.92 58.13
C THR A 598 -16.21 -21.98 59.50
N VAL A 599 -16.71 -23.15 59.88
CA VAL A 599 -17.33 -23.38 61.20
C VAL A 599 -16.32 -23.02 62.29
N ALA A 600 -16.57 -21.93 63.02
CA ALA A 600 -15.77 -21.57 64.17
C ALA A 600 -16.13 -22.52 65.33
N VAL A 601 -15.21 -23.43 65.68
CA VAL A 601 -15.36 -24.37 66.81
C VAL A 601 -14.36 -24.02 67.90
N ALA A 602 -14.83 -23.82 69.12
CA ALA A 602 -13.99 -23.77 70.32
C ALA A 602 -14.19 -25.02 71.16
N GLN A 603 -13.13 -25.79 71.37
CA GLN A 603 -13.10 -26.91 72.29
C GLN A 603 -12.09 -26.64 73.41
N VAL A 604 -12.57 -26.61 74.65
CA VAL A 604 -11.76 -26.42 75.85
C VAL A 604 -11.83 -27.66 76.74
N TYR A 605 -10.69 -28.06 77.30
CA TYR A 605 -10.59 -29.20 78.20
C TYR A 605 -10.29 -28.72 79.62
N GLU A 606 -10.75 -29.47 80.60
CA GLU A 606 -10.34 -29.28 81.98
C GLU A 606 -8.93 -29.83 82.20
N SER A 607 -7.96 -29.02 82.62
CA SER A 607 -6.61 -29.53 82.93
C SER A 607 -6.30 -29.66 84.42
N ILE A 608 -7.17 -29.12 85.29
CA ILE A 608 -7.06 -29.23 86.75
C ILE A 608 -8.31 -29.91 87.29
N LEU A 609 -8.11 -30.85 88.20
CA LEU A 609 -9.18 -31.55 88.91
C LEU A 609 -10.02 -30.55 89.74
N THR A 610 -11.31 -30.45 89.43
CA THR A 610 -12.28 -29.65 90.18
C THR A 610 -13.04 -30.54 91.16
N SER A 611 -12.98 -30.22 92.45
CA SER A 611 -13.74 -30.92 93.51
C SER A 611 -15.02 -30.17 93.86
N TYR A 612 -16.17 -30.85 93.89
CA TYR A 612 -17.46 -30.24 94.24
C TYR A 612 -18.33 -31.14 95.14
N ALA A 613 -19.10 -30.53 96.03
CA ALA A 613 -19.95 -31.22 97.01
C ALA A 613 -21.16 -30.35 97.41
N GLY A 614 -22.38 -30.86 97.26
CA GLY A 614 -23.62 -30.25 97.78
C GLY A 614 -24.09 -28.92 97.18
N THR A 615 -23.17 -28.04 96.74
CA THR A 615 -23.45 -26.78 96.05
C THR A 615 -22.88 -26.79 94.63
N PRO A 616 -23.55 -26.19 93.63
CA PRO A 616 -23.01 -26.05 92.28
C PRO A 616 -21.67 -25.32 92.26
N VAL A 617 -20.67 -25.92 91.60
CA VAL A 617 -19.35 -25.34 91.37
C VAL A 617 -19.11 -25.25 89.87
N ALA A 618 -18.60 -24.11 89.41
CA ALA A 618 -18.22 -23.95 88.00
C ALA A 618 -16.99 -24.81 87.71
N ILE A 619 -17.07 -25.62 86.66
CA ILE A 619 -15.93 -26.41 86.19
C ILE A 619 -14.92 -25.47 85.52
N THR A 620 -13.65 -25.64 85.88
CA THR A 620 -12.58 -24.79 85.36
C THR A 620 -11.95 -25.46 84.14
N PHE A 621 -12.04 -24.81 82.98
CA PHE A 621 -11.49 -25.35 81.74
C PHE A 621 -10.10 -24.78 81.47
N GLU A 622 -9.08 -25.08 82.28
CA GLU A 622 -7.75 -24.50 82.03
C GLU A 622 -7.08 -25.11 80.80
N GLY A 623 -7.00 -24.37 79.69
CA GLY A 623 -6.17 -24.77 78.57
C GLY A 623 -4.69 -24.51 78.85
N THR A 624 -3.91 -25.54 79.17
CA THR A 624 -2.48 -25.44 78.80
C THR A 624 -2.43 -25.33 77.27
N SER A 625 -1.48 -24.58 76.71
CA SER A 625 -1.40 -24.32 75.27
C SER A 625 -1.32 -25.57 74.38
N ALA A 626 -1.21 -26.77 74.95
CA ALA A 626 -1.25 -28.06 74.28
C ALA A 626 -2.66 -28.65 74.08
N ASN A 627 -3.69 -28.17 74.80
CA ASN A 627 -5.05 -28.76 74.81
C ASN A 627 -6.14 -27.83 74.25
N LEU A 628 -5.78 -26.67 73.68
CA LEU A 628 -6.71 -25.76 73.00
C LEU A 628 -6.68 -26.03 71.50
N ARG A 629 -7.69 -26.72 70.96
CA ARG A 629 -7.60 -27.25 69.58
C ARG A 629 -7.86 -26.22 68.48
N THR A 630 -8.57 -25.12 68.72
CA THR A 630 -8.57 -23.89 67.89
C THR A 630 -9.33 -22.82 68.68
N VAL A 631 -8.74 -21.65 68.93
CA VAL A 631 -9.51 -20.45 69.33
C VAL A 631 -9.38 -19.48 68.17
N ASP A 632 -10.40 -19.49 67.34
CA ASP A 632 -10.66 -18.42 66.39
C ASP A 632 -11.03 -17.14 67.17
N ALA A 633 -10.86 -15.96 66.56
CA ALA A 633 -11.17 -14.65 67.15
C ALA A 633 -12.62 -14.55 67.68
N THR A 634 -13.50 -15.42 67.19
CA THR A 634 -14.89 -15.65 67.64
C THR A 634 -15.01 -16.00 69.14
N TYR A 635 -13.96 -16.53 69.77
CA TYR A 635 -14.00 -16.98 71.17
C TYR A 635 -12.87 -16.35 72.00
N ALA A 636 -13.14 -16.05 73.27
CA ALA A 636 -12.12 -15.64 74.23
C ALA A 636 -12.19 -16.49 75.49
N HIS A 637 -11.07 -17.09 75.86
CA HIS A 637 -10.94 -17.84 77.11
C HIS A 637 -9.70 -17.36 77.86
N SER A 638 -9.84 -17.06 79.15
CA SER A 638 -8.73 -16.73 80.02
C SER A 638 -8.39 -17.92 80.91
N THR A 639 -7.14 -18.35 80.90
CA THR A 639 -6.65 -19.40 81.80
C THR A 639 -6.34 -18.91 83.20
N VAL A 640 -6.47 -17.60 83.47
CA VAL A 640 -6.05 -16.97 84.73
C VAL A 640 -7.19 -16.19 85.40
N LEU A 641 -8.02 -15.47 84.64
CA LEU A 641 -9.11 -14.66 85.17
C LEU A 641 -10.46 -15.24 84.70
N ASN A 642 -11.23 -15.80 85.64
CA ASN A 642 -12.48 -16.50 85.35
C ASN A 642 -12.29 -17.70 84.40
N SER A 643 -11.37 -18.61 84.74
CA SER A 643 -11.03 -19.80 83.95
C SER A 643 -12.15 -20.85 83.82
N SER A 644 -13.32 -20.60 84.40
CA SER A 644 -14.57 -21.32 84.13
C SER A 644 -15.34 -20.79 82.91
N ARG A 645 -15.00 -19.60 82.40
CA ARG A 645 -15.78 -18.88 81.39
C ARG A 645 -15.18 -18.99 80.00
N LEU A 646 -15.99 -19.47 79.06
CA LEU A 646 -15.74 -19.29 77.63
C LEU A 646 -16.59 -18.13 77.12
N THR A 647 -15.93 -17.04 76.69
CA THR A 647 -16.59 -15.83 76.15
C THR A 647 -16.80 -15.97 74.65
N ILE A 648 -17.97 -15.58 74.18
CA ILE A 648 -18.37 -15.54 72.78
C ILE A 648 -18.22 -14.09 72.31
N ASN A 649 -17.32 -13.82 71.37
CA ASN A 649 -17.06 -12.45 70.89
C ASN A 649 -18.04 -12.01 69.79
N ASP A 650 -18.57 -12.94 69.02
CA ASP A 650 -19.50 -12.66 67.91
C ASP A 650 -20.95 -12.99 68.29
N SER A 651 -21.91 -12.23 67.77
CA SER A 651 -23.33 -12.57 67.90
C SER A 651 -23.71 -13.69 66.92
N GLY A 652 -24.54 -14.64 67.36
CA GLY A 652 -24.91 -15.77 66.50
C GLY A 652 -25.73 -16.84 67.21
N TYR A 653 -26.10 -17.87 66.46
CA TYR A 653 -26.70 -19.10 66.95
C TYR A 653 -25.64 -20.18 67.06
N TYR A 654 -25.46 -20.71 68.27
CA TYR A 654 -24.39 -21.65 68.60
C TYR A 654 -24.95 -22.96 69.13
N GLN A 655 -24.26 -24.06 68.84
CA GLN A 655 -24.44 -25.34 69.51
C GLN A 655 -23.35 -25.50 70.58
N ILE A 656 -23.78 -25.82 71.79
CA ILE A 656 -22.94 -25.96 72.96
C ILE A 656 -23.07 -27.39 73.42
N SER A 657 -21.96 -28.10 73.52
CA SER A 657 -21.92 -29.46 74.05
C SER A 657 -20.89 -29.55 75.14
N TYR A 658 -21.18 -30.23 76.25
CA TYR A 658 -20.16 -30.54 77.24
C TYR A 658 -20.19 -32.02 77.60
N SER A 659 -19.05 -32.53 78.06
CA SER A 659 -18.89 -33.82 78.70
C SER A 659 -18.04 -33.62 79.94
N ILE A 660 -18.59 -33.86 81.13
CA ILE A 660 -17.83 -33.78 82.39
C ILE A 660 -17.67 -35.18 82.93
N SER A 661 -16.45 -35.70 82.87
CA SER A 661 -16.09 -37.00 83.45
C SER A 661 -15.80 -36.83 84.93
N ASN A 662 -16.46 -37.61 85.78
CA ASN A 662 -16.39 -37.50 87.22
C ASN A 662 -15.90 -38.82 87.81
N ILE A 663 -15.14 -38.72 88.88
CA ILE A 663 -14.59 -39.84 89.63
C ILE A 663 -14.84 -39.67 91.12
N THR A 664 -15.17 -40.77 91.77
CA THR A 664 -15.22 -40.86 93.23
C THR A 664 -14.25 -41.94 93.71
N THR A 665 -13.57 -41.66 94.82
CA THR A 665 -12.65 -42.61 95.48
C THR A 665 -13.23 -43.22 96.74
N ASN A 666 -14.51 -42.95 97.04
CA ASN A 666 -15.22 -43.50 98.19
C ASN A 666 -16.35 -44.44 97.77
N ASN A 667 -16.54 -45.49 98.57
CA ASN A 667 -17.53 -46.55 98.33
C ASN A 667 -18.93 -46.06 98.77
N GLN A 668 -19.52 -45.12 98.01
CA GLN A 668 -20.91 -44.71 98.13
C GLN A 668 -21.47 -44.38 96.75
N ALA A 669 -22.74 -44.75 96.50
CA ALA A 669 -23.44 -44.33 95.28
C ALA A 669 -23.61 -42.82 95.24
N ARG A 670 -23.35 -42.21 94.08
CA ARG A 670 -23.40 -40.76 93.88
C ARG A 670 -24.22 -40.40 92.66
N VAL A 671 -24.94 -39.28 92.74
CA VAL A 671 -25.57 -38.64 91.58
C VAL A 671 -24.98 -37.26 91.41
N THR A 672 -24.37 -37.06 90.25
CA THR A 672 -23.89 -35.75 89.80
C THR A 672 -24.95 -35.13 88.92
N ARG A 673 -25.08 -33.81 89.02
CA ARG A 673 -25.88 -32.99 88.12
C ARG A 673 -24.98 -31.89 87.59
N CYS A 674 -24.77 -31.86 86.28
CA CYS A 674 -24.08 -30.76 85.61
C CYS A 674 -25.08 -29.94 84.80
N GLU A 675 -24.84 -28.64 84.70
CA GLU A 675 -25.76 -27.67 84.14
C GLU A 675 -25.03 -26.57 83.38
N LEU A 676 -25.56 -26.21 82.22
CA LEU A 676 -25.08 -25.08 81.44
C LEU A 676 -25.64 -23.74 81.97
N TYR A 677 -24.77 -22.74 82.08
CA TYR A 677 -25.10 -21.36 82.43
C TYR A 677 -24.59 -20.42 81.33
N VAL A 678 -25.41 -19.41 81.00
CA VAL A 678 -25.07 -18.31 80.11
C VAL A 678 -25.15 -17.02 80.92
N ASN A 679 -24.07 -16.24 80.93
CA ASN A 679 -23.96 -15.00 81.70
C ASN A 679 -24.32 -15.16 83.19
N GLY A 680 -23.98 -16.31 83.78
CA GLY A 680 -24.28 -16.62 85.18
C GLY A 680 -25.73 -16.99 85.48
N ALA A 681 -26.59 -17.18 84.47
CA ALA A 681 -27.96 -17.68 84.63
C ALA A 681 -28.22 -18.91 83.75
N GLN A 682 -29.19 -19.75 84.14
CA GLN A 682 -29.64 -20.83 83.25
C GLN A 682 -30.40 -20.25 82.06
N PRO A 683 -30.05 -20.58 80.81
CA PRO A 683 -30.73 -20.02 79.63
C PRO A 683 -32.22 -20.37 79.59
N THR A 684 -32.58 -21.58 80.04
CA THR A 684 -33.96 -22.01 80.31
C THR A 684 -33.95 -23.13 81.37
N PRO A 685 -34.93 -23.21 82.29
CA PRO A 685 -34.97 -24.27 83.30
C PRO A 685 -34.94 -25.67 82.67
N ASN A 686 -34.03 -26.52 83.15
CA ASN A 686 -33.83 -27.93 82.74
C ASN A 686 -33.25 -28.17 81.32
N VAL A 687 -32.83 -27.13 80.59
CA VAL A 687 -32.13 -27.31 79.31
C VAL A 687 -30.63 -27.25 79.55
N GLY A 688 -29.87 -28.18 78.94
CA GLY A 688 -28.44 -28.30 79.19
C GLY A 688 -28.10 -28.87 80.55
N VAL A 689 -28.99 -29.70 81.12
CA VAL A 689 -28.78 -30.41 82.37
C VAL A 689 -28.50 -31.87 82.06
N SER A 690 -27.49 -32.43 82.71
CA SER A 690 -27.16 -33.84 82.64
C SER A 690 -27.02 -34.43 84.03
N TYR A 691 -27.30 -35.72 84.15
CA TYR A 691 -27.14 -36.48 85.38
C TYR A 691 -26.30 -37.72 85.10
N ALA A 692 -25.28 -37.94 85.92
CA ALA A 692 -24.52 -39.19 85.91
C ALA A 692 -24.60 -39.86 87.27
N TYR A 693 -24.89 -41.16 87.24
CA TYR A 693 -24.96 -42.01 88.41
C TYR A 693 -23.67 -42.84 88.50
N MET A 694 -23.00 -42.77 89.64
CA MET A 694 -21.83 -43.61 89.98
C MET A 694 -22.26 -44.61 91.05
N ASN A 695 -22.02 -45.91 90.81
CA ASN A 695 -22.30 -46.98 91.75
C ASN A 695 -21.30 -47.00 92.92
N ASN A 696 -21.67 -47.78 93.92
CA ASN A 696 -20.92 -47.99 95.16
C ASN A 696 -19.71 -48.93 94.94
N SER A 697 -18.69 -48.45 94.21
CA SER A 697 -17.41 -49.14 94.04
C SER A 697 -16.23 -48.20 94.33
N THR A 698 -15.05 -48.76 94.63
CA THR A 698 -13.86 -48.01 95.05
C THR A 698 -13.29 -47.09 93.96
N TYR A 699 -13.71 -47.27 92.70
CA TYR A 699 -13.36 -46.45 91.54
C TYR A 699 -14.52 -46.53 90.55
N ASP A 700 -15.40 -45.53 90.56
CA ASP A 700 -16.51 -45.46 89.61
C ASP A 700 -16.47 -44.11 88.88
N GLU A 701 -16.67 -44.17 87.57
CA GLU A 701 -16.56 -43.05 86.65
C GLU A 701 -17.95 -42.76 86.06
N GLY A 702 -18.40 -41.51 86.22
CA GLY A 702 -19.68 -41.05 85.71
C GLY A 702 -19.50 -39.86 84.78
N THR A 703 -20.00 -39.95 83.55
CA THR A 703 -19.89 -38.86 82.57
C THR A 703 -21.22 -38.14 82.41
N ASN A 704 -21.22 -36.81 82.60
CA ASN A 704 -22.37 -35.94 82.34
C ASN A 704 -22.23 -35.32 80.96
N THR A 705 -23.15 -35.62 80.05
CA THR A 705 -23.19 -35.00 78.71
C THR A 705 -24.48 -34.23 78.46
N ALA A 706 -24.38 -33.06 77.84
CA ALA A 706 -25.54 -32.34 77.31
C ALA A 706 -25.17 -31.52 76.08
N THR A 707 -26.14 -31.32 75.19
CA THR A 707 -26.05 -30.44 74.02
C THR A 707 -27.22 -29.47 74.00
N VAL A 708 -26.95 -28.19 73.78
CA VAL A 708 -27.94 -27.09 73.75
C VAL A 708 -27.63 -26.18 72.57
N ASN A 709 -28.66 -25.72 71.88
CA ASN A 709 -28.52 -24.62 70.92
C ASN A 709 -28.99 -23.30 71.58
N TYR A 710 -28.21 -22.23 71.44
CA TYR A 710 -28.52 -20.94 72.06
C TYR A 710 -28.09 -19.76 71.17
N SER A 711 -28.83 -18.65 71.23
CA SER A 711 -28.47 -17.40 70.56
C SER A 711 -27.66 -16.51 71.50
N PHE A 712 -26.41 -16.23 71.16
CA PHE A 712 -25.54 -15.34 71.91
C PHE A 712 -25.42 -13.97 71.25
N THR A 713 -25.15 -12.97 72.08
CA THR A 713 -24.65 -11.65 71.69
C THR A 713 -23.15 -11.55 72.00
N GLY A 714 -22.41 -10.77 71.21
CA GLY A 714 -20.98 -10.56 71.45
C GLY A 714 -20.70 -10.03 72.86
N GLY A 715 -19.83 -10.73 73.59
CA GLY A 715 -19.50 -10.49 75.00
C GLY A 715 -20.17 -11.45 75.99
N ASP A 716 -21.13 -12.27 75.55
CA ASP A 716 -21.73 -13.29 76.41
C ASP A 716 -20.70 -14.38 76.79
N TYR A 717 -20.91 -15.05 77.92
CA TYR A 717 -20.05 -16.16 78.34
C TYR A 717 -20.82 -17.39 78.80
N ILE A 718 -20.15 -18.54 78.69
CA ILE A 718 -20.67 -19.87 79.02
C ILE A 718 -19.89 -20.45 80.19
N GLU A 719 -20.61 -21.08 81.12
CA GLU A 719 -20.05 -21.85 82.23
C GLU A 719 -20.79 -23.18 82.39
N VAL A 720 -20.11 -24.21 82.85
CA VAL A 720 -20.74 -25.49 83.23
C VAL A 720 -20.61 -25.65 84.75
N TYR A 721 -21.73 -25.75 85.44
CA TYR A 721 -21.77 -25.94 86.89
C TYR A 721 -22.13 -27.38 87.22
N CYS A 722 -21.35 -28.04 88.09
CA CYS A 722 -21.65 -29.38 88.56
C CYS A 722 -21.86 -29.41 90.07
N GLN A 723 -22.78 -30.27 90.51
CA GLN A 723 -23.05 -30.54 91.92
C GLN A 723 -23.29 -32.02 92.20
N ASN A 724 -22.92 -32.45 93.39
CA ASN A 724 -23.31 -33.74 93.94
C ASN A 724 -24.67 -33.57 94.63
N ILE A 725 -25.73 -34.17 94.09
CA ILE A 725 -27.10 -34.00 94.61
C ILE A 725 -27.53 -35.14 95.55
N SER A 726 -26.75 -36.21 95.64
CA SER A 726 -27.09 -37.35 96.50
C SER A 726 -26.43 -37.28 97.88
N SER A 727 -25.47 -36.37 98.10
CA SER A 727 -24.70 -36.30 99.36
C SER A 727 -23.78 -35.06 99.45
N ALA A 728 -23.30 -34.74 100.67
CA ALA A 728 -22.32 -33.69 100.92
C ALA A 728 -20.84 -34.09 100.70
N ALA A 729 -20.56 -35.23 100.06
CA ALA A 729 -19.19 -35.68 99.82
C ALA A 729 -18.62 -35.11 98.52
N PHE A 730 -17.30 -34.94 98.46
CA PHE A 730 -16.61 -34.46 97.27
C PHE A 730 -16.65 -35.48 96.13
N ILE A 731 -16.95 -34.97 94.95
CA ILE A 731 -16.75 -35.61 93.66
C ILE A 731 -15.69 -34.80 92.94
N ASN A 732 -14.76 -35.51 92.32
CA ASN A 732 -13.71 -34.90 91.52
C ASN A 732 -14.01 -35.09 90.05
N THR A 733 -13.69 -34.12 89.23
CA THR A 733 -13.60 -34.34 87.78
C THR A 733 -12.32 -35.08 87.41
N ILE A 734 -12.30 -35.68 86.23
CA ILE A 734 -11.09 -36.32 85.66
C ILE A 734 -10.40 -35.32 84.73
N ALA A 735 -9.20 -34.90 85.11
CA ALA A 735 -8.41 -33.97 84.31
C ALA A 735 -8.14 -34.52 82.91
N ASN A 736 -8.34 -33.69 81.90
CA ASN A 736 -8.23 -33.93 80.46
C ASN A 736 -9.29 -34.84 79.83
N GLU A 737 -10.28 -35.31 80.60
CA GLU A 737 -11.41 -36.07 80.06
C GLU A 737 -12.70 -35.24 79.99
N SER A 738 -12.81 -34.19 80.80
CA SER A 738 -13.89 -33.22 80.70
C SER A 738 -13.62 -32.20 79.60
N TRP A 739 -14.62 -31.91 78.78
CA TRP A 739 -14.55 -30.91 77.71
C TRP A 739 -15.85 -30.11 77.55
N LEU A 740 -15.71 -28.89 77.04
CA LEU A 740 -16.78 -28.02 76.55
C LEU A 740 -16.46 -27.67 75.09
N ASN A 741 -17.40 -27.95 74.21
CA ASN A 741 -17.37 -27.64 72.78
C ASN A 741 -18.44 -26.61 72.45
N VAL A 742 -18.07 -25.57 71.74
CA VAL A 742 -18.99 -24.53 71.26
C VAL A 742 -18.75 -24.33 69.78
N GLU A 743 -19.81 -24.49 69.01
CA GLU A 743 -19.80 -24.43 67.56
C GLU A 743 -20.77 -23.33 67.09
N LEU A 744 -20.25 -22.39 66.30
CA LEU A 744 -21.09 -21.39 65.65
C LEU A 744 -21.84 -22.06 64.49
N ILE A 745 -23.16 -22.16 64.63
CA ILE A 745 -24.03 -22.77 63.62
C ILE A 745 -24.46 -21.73 62.57
N ARG A 746 -24.65 -20.47 63.00
CA ARG A 746 -25.07 -19.38 62.11
C ARG A 746 -24.79 -18.01 62.72
N ARG A 747 -24.10 -17.09 62.02
CA ARG A 747 -24.01 -15.67 62.43
C ARG A 747 -25.37 -14.97 62.35
N GLN A 748 -25.64 -14.07 63.29
CA GLN A 748 -26.86 -13.24 63.30
C GLN A 748 -26.68 -11.93 62.55
#